data_AF-A0A937QKC5-F1
#
_entry.id   AF-A0A937QKC5-F1
#
_cell.length_a   1.000
_cell.length_b   1.000
_cell.length_c   1.000
_cell.angle_alpha   90.00
_cell.angle_beta   90.00
_cell.angle_gamma   90.00
#
_symmetry.space_group_name_H-M   'P 1'
#
loop_
_entity.id
_entity.type
_entity.pdbx_description
1 polymer ?
#
loop_
_entity_poly.entity_id
_entity_poly.type
_entity_poly.pdbx_seq_one_letter_code
_entity_poly.pdbx_strand_id
1 'polypeptide(L)'
;MYRKTVTTILVLLGTVSCTSPIWAADPSDYIIPGRAQLFAGTLSGVREAYQTFSNGINDPNASSDSELRFFHAAAGTAMLAVRDDGGSINSFFELASEFGLDVLGDHWDQLDVNIPLNEHDAYEIPPGAPDDNGIRSIIDASMIPQIDSFIADLDSISDSPPFRIFLDPNETSVFSGPNSPQLQYDLEVDYGEVLLLKGFLTAWKGQLQAQAAYDLYVDPNDMLAEKVHSGSFNVNDDLLGPYPNLLMVLPTANDPNNGTAVLAQARQDFIAAIDYYLEAVDYIRDEADAQEDDFLYVDPNDEYGLEIANARLTTLRDSLANDEVGTYPWETTNTYDINDVTGAPIGQLVVVYDITGTEGSKGSLTFTDGTPSPWEVDSVYREDTNLISVDVEYYSSGQWRAGHLRGTLSSDGSSITNATFDYWGLVSGTLNSLSGELIGTEVVDANIDLNPVFGSSVRYPTPVHPRDLLPEFDDWNGPLPGTMGHGLNNDPTLGGILPDMTQDDWQLHLDPQPAGLFIVSSGTATIDGSISEWTPSQLVLDDVEGDTEHEPNAASGMDIDRLYMSYDAQYLYGAIALYDNIESNINYTYELSLSYSAGDESELGSIRLVISVSGGTATSSLQYMDNPNGYPEWVTISGSEASAGLNAVEFRIPLASIPGGLPGRFISLESWGWNPSSSEWYDGEWNETHLKIEGLGTSSLGTISGTVSYDDYSGAPIFVQAYTDIWDPEGDLVASTMITAPGPYTLEGIGIGWQGRVRAFTPLFGFNVFDLDALTIEVSTSVALTGAELNGVDLVLGHPTTLPEGAWVQGYIDPNSYDEELYAFEAQKGNVYALDLVRGTSQYAYMTLYGRDGHTELEGMYWGRWQHIDWTCPETGTYYVGVSDFYYQPGGGTYQLRIARQDSMPSGYEV
;
A
#
# COMPACT_ATOMS: atom_id res chain seq x y z
N MET A 1 10.00 -59.20 28.56
CA MET A 1 9.13 -60.23 27.94
C MET A 1 8.64 -61.19 29.03
N TYR A 2 7.35 -61.58 29.03
CA TYR A 2 6.61 -62.50 29.96
C TYR A 2 5.95 -61.97 31.28
N ARG A 3 4.60 -61.84 31.19
CA ARG A 3 3.46 -62.25 32.08
C ARG A 3 3.49 -62.27 33.63
N LYS A 4 2.43 -61.61 34.16
CA LYS A 4 1.50 -61.92 35.30
C LYS A 4 1.95 -61.72 36.76
N THR A 5 1.22 -60.91 37.54
CA THR A 5 0.12 -61.32 38.46
C THR A 5 -0.50 -60.13 39.23
N VAL A 6 -1.83 -60.19 39.35
CA VAL A 6 -2.83 -59.36 40.06
C VAL A 6 -2.59 -59.22 41.58
N THR A 7 -2.91 -58.05 42.19
CA THR A 7 -3.73 -57.90 43.42
C THR A 7 -4.12 -56.43 43.67
N THR A 8 -5.42 -56.25 43.88
CA THR A 8 -6.22 -55.08 44.31
C THR A 8 -5.71 -54.33 45.55
N ILE A 9 -5.82 -52.98 45.54
CA ILE A 9 -6.09 -51.98 46.63
C ILE A 9 -5.24 -50.70 46.40
N LEU A 10 -5.92 -49.53 46.30
CA LEU A 10 -5.44 -48.16 45.94
C LEU A 10 -5.12 -48.00 44.43
N VAL A 11 -6.00 -47.54 43.54
CA VAL A 11 -6.56 -46.17 43.43
C VAL A 11 -7.95 -46.29 42.77
N LEU A 12 -8.93 -46.66 43.59
CA LEU A 12 -10.35 -46.54 43.31
C LEU A 12 -10.90 -45.67 44.45
N LEU A 13 -10.50 -44.40 44.41
CA LEU A 13 -10.90 -43.29 45.28
C LEU A 13 -10.53 -42.02 44.51
N GLY A 14 -11.54 -41.42 43.87
CA GLY A 14 -11.41 -40.19 43.09
C GLY A 14 -12.66 -39.86 42.25
N THR A 15 -13.57 -40.80 42.00
CA THR A 15 -14.90 -40.47 41.49
C THR A 15 -15.87 -40.15 42.64
N VAL A 16 -16.42 -38.94 42.58
CA VAL A 16 -17.75 -38.55 43.05
C VAL A 16 -17.93 -38.63 44.57
N SER A 17 -17.66 -37.52 45.26
CA SER A 17 -18.47 -36.94 46.36
C SER A 17 -17.73 -35.74 46.97
N CYS A 18 -17.74 -34.60 46.27
CA CYS A 18 -18.00 -33.31 46.90
C CYS A 18 -19.03 -32.63 45.99
N THR A 19 -20.30 -33.02 46.03
CA THR A 19 -21.26 -32.16 46.74
C THR A 19 -20.70 -31.70 48.08
N SER A 20 -19.74 -30.78 48.03
CA SER A 20 -19.66 -29.76 49.06
C SER A 20 -21.08 -29.18 49.13
N PRO A 21 -21.63 -28.92 50.33
CA PRO A 21 -22.55 -27.81 50.40
C PRO A 21 -21.86 -26.65 49.67
N ILE A 22 -22.60 -25.97 48.80
CA ILE A 22 -22.23 -24.67 48.28
C ILE A 22 -21.98 -23.79 49.52
N TRP A 23 -20.75 -23.84 50.03
CA TRP A 23 -20.20 -22.82 50.91
C TRP A 23 -19.77 -21.77 49.91
N ALA A 24 -20.46 -20.64 49.92
CA ALA A 24 -20.11 -19.43 49.20
C ALA A 24 -18.58 -19.29 49.10
N ALA A 25 -18.03 -19.41 47.88
CA ALA A 25 -16.61 -19.22 47.64
C ALA A 25 -16.30 -17.72 47.78
N ASP A 26 -15.19 -17.42 48.45
CA ASP A 26 -14.68 -16.05 48.58
C ASP A 26 -14.14 -15.61 47.20
N PRO A 27 -14.27 -14.34 46.76
CA PRO A 27 -13.71 -13.88 45.48
C PRO A 27 -12.24 -14.31 45.26
N SER A 28 -11.45 -14.37 46.34
CA SER A 28 -10.06 -14.82 46.32
C SER A 28 -9.85 -16.26 45.81
N ASP A 29 -10.86 -17.12 45.90
CA ASP A 29 -10.83 -18.49 45.35
C ASP A 29 -10.77 -18.50 43.81
N TYR A 30 -11.11 -17.38 43.16
CA TYR A 30 -11.06 -17.20 41.70
C TYR A 30 -9.95 -16.24 41.28
N ILE A 31 -9.76 -15.13 42.00
CA ILE A 31 -8.78 -14.08 41.65
C ILE A 31 -7.35 -14.63 41.66
N ILE A 32 -6.93 -15.28 42.75
CA ILE A 32 -5.55 -15.77 42.90
C ILE A 32 -5.17 -16.78 41.80
N PRO A 33 -5.92 -17.88 41.57
CA PRO A 33 -5.58 -18.81 40.50
C PRO A 33 -5.71 -18.16 39.11
N GLY A 34 -6.72 -17.31 38.88
CA GLY A 34 -6.92 -16.67 37.59
C GLY A 34 -5.78 -15.72 37.21
N ARG A 35 -5.26 -14.92 38.15
CA ARG A 35 -4.09 -14.06 37.91
C ARG A 35 -2.83 -14.86 37.61
N ALA A 36 -2.57 -15.92 38.38
CA ALA A 36 -1.44 -16.82 38.12
C ALA A 36 -1.51 -17.47 36.73
N GLN A 37 -2.73 -17.71 36.21
CA GLN A 37 -2.95 -18.21 34.86
C GLN A 37 -2.77 -17.11 33.80
N LEU A 38 -3.33 -15.91 34.02
CA LEU A 38 -3.27 -14.79 33.09
C LEU A 38 -1.82 -14.36 32.81
N PHE A 39 -1.01 -14.28 33.86
CA PHE A 39 0.39 -13.86 33.80
C PHE A 39 1.37 -15.02 33.59
N ALA A 40 0.90 -16.21 33.19
CA ALA A 40 1.76 -17.35 32.87
C ALA A 40 2.58 -17.15 31.58
N GLY A 41 2.23 -16.14 30.76
CA GLY A 41 2.85 -15.89 29.48
C GLY A 41 2.49 -16.89 28.39
N THR A 42 1.32 -17.52 28.52
CA THR A 42 0.80 -18.47 27.54
C THR A 42 -0.65 -18.18 27.13
N LEU A 43 -1.02 -18.56 25.90
CA LEU A 43 -2.40 -18.53 25.41
C LEU A 43 -3.31 -19.45 26.24
N SER A 44 -2.84 -20.65 26.57
CA SER A 44 -3.52 -21.56 27.50
C SER A 44 -3.79 -20.92 28.86
N GLY A 45 -2.82 -20.16 29.38
CA GLY A 45 -2.94 -19.40 30.62
C GLY A 45 -4.04 -18.36 30.54
N VAL A 46 -4.10 -17.56 29.46
CA VAL A 46 -5.19 -16.58 29.25
C VAL A 46 -6.56 -17.27 29.17
N ARG A 47 -6.66 -18.38 28.43
CA ARG A 47 -7.93 -19.15 28.32
C ARG A 47 -8.39 -19.70 29.66
N GLU A 48 -7.48 -20.29 30.42
CA GLU A 48 -7.77 -20.81 31.76
C GLU A 48 -8.14 -19.68 32.73
N ALA A 49 -7.44 -18.54 32.68
CA ALA A 49 -7.74 -17.37 33.49
C ALA A 49 -9.15 -16.85 33.21
N TYR A 50 -9.49 -16.63 31.94
CA TYR A 50 -10.84 -16.20 31.54
C TYR A 50 -11.92 -17.16 32.04
N GLN A 51 -11.70 -18.48 31.93
CA GLN A 51 -12.64 -19.48 32.43
C GLN A 51 -12.75 -19.45 33.97
N THR A 52 -11.64 -19.27 34.69
CA THR A 52 -11.60 -19.12 36.14
C THR A 52 -12.38 -17.88 36.58
N PHE A 53 -12.16 -16.73 35.94
CA PHE A 53 -12.88 -15.50 36.23
C PHE A 53 -14.36 -15.60 35.87
N SER A 54 -14.70 -16.20 34.72
CA SER A 54 -16.07 -16.50 34.31
C SER A 54 -16.82 -17.33 35.36
N ASN A 55 -16.14 -18.33 35.96
CA ASN A 55 -16.74 -19.13 37.04
C ASN A 55 -17.00 -18.29 38.29
N GLY A 56 -16.12 -17.34 38.61
CA GLY A 56 -16.29 -16.42 39.72
C GLY A 56 -17.43 -15.42 39.50
N ILE A 57 -17.54 -14.84 38.31
CA ILE A 57 -18.65 -13.92 37.95
C ILE A 57 -20.01 -14.65 38.00
N ASN A 58 -20.03 -15.95 37.70
CA ASN A 58 -21.24 -16.77 37.82
C ASN A 58 -21.52 -17.29 39.24
N ASP A 59 -20.60 -17.11 40.21
CA ASP A 59 -20.87 -17.40 41.62
C ASP A 59 -21.58 -16.19 42.27
N PRO A 60 -22.82 -16.34 42.77
CA PRO A 60 -23.54 -15.25 43.43
C PRO A 60 -22.82 -14.60 44.62
N ASN A 61 -21.82 -15.25 45.20
CA ASN A 61 -21.06 -14.75 46.35
C ASN A 61 -19.77 -14.00 45.96
N ALA A 62 -19.30 -14.17 44.72
CA ALA A 62 -18.12 -13.49 44.21
C ALA A 62 -18.45 -12.49 43.08
N SER A 63 -19.61 -12.63 42.44
CA SER A 63 -20.04 -11.86 41.27
C SER A 63 -20.04 -10.34 41.41
N SER A 64 -20.01 -9.77 42.63
CA SER A 64 -19.98 -8.32 42.85
C SER A 64 -18.58 -7.77 43.15
N ASP A 65 -17.55 -8.61 43.11
CA ASP A 65 -16.18 -8.20 43.38
C ASP A 65 -15.58 -7.44 42.18
N SER A 66 -15.04 -6.24 42.45
CA SER A 66 -14.53 -5.35 41.40
C SER A 66 -13.25 -5.87 40.75
N GLU A 67 -12.33 -6.46 41.54
CA GLU A 67 -11.06 -6.97 41.02
C GLU A 67 -11.31 -8.16 40.10
N LEU A 68 -12.21 -9.07 40.50
CA LEU A 68 -12.65 -10.18 39.68
C LEU A 68 -13.27 -9.72 38.35
N ARG A 69 -14.07 -8.65 38.37
CA ARG A 69 -14.72 -8.08 37.16
C ARG A 69 -13.72 -7.42 36.22
N PHE A 70 -12.75 -6.69 36.76
CA PHE A 70 -11.68 -6.09 35.98
C PHE A 70 -10.87 -7.18 35.24
N PHE A 71 -10.40 -8.19 35.97
CA PHE A 71 -9.63 -9.27 35.34
C PHE A 71 -10.46 -10.14 34.40
N HIS A 72 -11.76 -10.29 34.64
CA HIS A 72 -12.65 -10.94 33.68
C HIS A 72 -12.73 -10.17 32.36
N ALA A 73 -12.91 -8.85 32.40
CA ALA A 73 -12.94 -8.00 31.22
C ALA A 73 -11.59 -7.95 30.50
N ALA A 74 -10.47 -7.83 31.23
CA ALA A 74 -9.12 -7.80 30.65
C ALA A 74 -8.77 -9.14 29.98
N ALA A 75 -8.98 -10.27 30.65
CA ALA A 75 -8.78 -11.59 30.07
C ALA A 75 -9.75 -11.84 28.90
N GLY A 76 -11.01 -11.39 29.01
CA GLY A 76 -12.02 -11.46 27.96
C GLY A 76 -11.61 -10.68 26.71
N THR A 77 -11.02 -9.50 26.88
CA THR A 77 -10.50 -8.68 25.78
C THR A 77 -9.38 -9.43 25.03
N ALA A 78 -8.45 -10.06 25.74
CA ALA A 78 -7.44 -10.91 25.11
C ALA A 78 -8.06 -12.12 24.39
N MET A 79 -9.13 -12.70 24.94
CA MET A 79 -9.86 -13.82 24.33
C MET A 79 -10.54 -13.47 23.00
N LEU A 80 -10.93 -12.22 22.77
CA LEU A 80 -11.41 -11.75 21.45
C LEU A 80 -10.36 -11.92 20.35
N ALA A 81 -9.06 -11.97 20.70
CA ALA A 81 -8.01 -12.31 19.76
C ALA A 81 -7.72 -13.81 19.75
N VAL A 82 -7.48 -14.42 20.93
CA VAL A 82 -6.76 -15.71 21.03
C VAL A 82 -7.60 -16.94 21.37
N ARG A 83 -8.92 -16.80 21.57
CA ARG A 83 -9.78 -17.97 21.79
C ARG A 83 -9.66 -18.92 20.59
N ASP A 84 -9.59 -20.21 20.89
CA ASP A 84 -9.61 -21.29 19.91
C ASP A 84 -10.09 -22.55 20.63
N ASP A 85 -11.39 -22.64 20.88
CA ASP A 85 -12.00 -23.75 21.63
C ASP A 85 -12.84 -24.70 20.75
N GLY A 86 -12.84 -24.48 19.43
CA GLY A 86 -13.64 -25.22 18.46
C GLY A 86 -15.15 -25.02 18.62
N GLY A 87 -15.57 -23.97 19.34
CA GLY A 87 -16.96 -23.57 19.55
C GLY A 87 -17.52 -22.70 18.44
N SER A 88 -18.28 -21.66 18.82
CA SER A 88 -18.77 -20.63 17.89
C SER A 88 -17.65 -19.64 17.59
N ILE A 89 -17.45 -19.24 16.33
CA ILE A 89 -16.44 -18.23 15.98
C ILE A 89 -16.75 -16.91 16.70
N ASN A 90 -15.85 -16.52 17.60
CA ASN A 90 -15.97 -15.27 18.35
C ASN A 90 -14.63 -14.62 18.71
N SER A 91 -13.55 -15.13 18.11
CA SER A 91 -12.23 -14.52 18.16
C SER A 91 -11.61 -14.41 16.77
N PHE A 92 -10.53 -13.62 16.69
CA PHE A 92 -9.73 -13.52 15.48
C PHE A 92 -9.09 -14.87 15.10
N PHE A 93 -8.57 -15.65 16.05
CA PHE A 93 -7.95 -16.95 15.74
C PHE A 93 -8.97 -18.00 15.26
N GLU A 94 -10.18 -18.04 15.83
CA GLU A 94 -11.25 -18.91 15.33
C GLU A 94 -11.67 -18.50 13.92
N LEU A 95 -11.74 -17.19 13.64
CA LEU A 95 -12.03 -16.69 12.29
C LEU A 95 -10.91 -17.07 11.31
N ALA A 96 -9.65 -16.86 11.69
CA ALA A 96 -8.49 -17.22 10.89
C ALA A 96 -8.45 -18.73 10.55
N SER A 97 -8.87 -19.59 11.49
CA SER A 97 -8.98 -21.03 11.27
C SER A 97 -10.04 -21.41 10.24
N GLU A 98 -11.10 -20.61 10.04
CA GLU A 98 -12.05 -20.81 8.92
C GLU A 98 -11.40 -20.53 7.55
N PHE A 99 -10.39 -19.65 7.53
CA PHE A 99 -9.50 -19.47 6.39
C PHE A 99 -8.38 -20.52 6.38
N GLY A 100 -8.40 -21.51 7.27
CA GLY A 100 -7.38 -22.56 7.35
C GLY A 100 -6.08 -22.10 8.01
N LEU A 101 -6.00 -20.89 8.55
CA LEU A 101 -4.81 -20.37 9.21
C LEU A 101 -4.82 -20.81 10.68
N ASP A 102 -3.85 -21.64 11.07
CA ASP A 102 -3.73 -22.13 12.45
C ASP A 102 -2.61 -21.40 13.18
N VAL A 103 -2.85 -20.92 14.39
CA VAL A 103 -1.77 -20.38 15.23
C VAL A 103 -1.20 -21.50 16.10
N LEU A 104 0.06 -21.84 15.85
CA LEU A 104 0.82 -22.83 16.61
C LEU A 104 1.59 -22.15 17.75
N GLY A 105 1.93 -22.96 18.75
CA GLY A 105 2.60 -22.49 19.95
C GLY A 105 1.62 -22.15 21.07
N ASP A 106 2.18 -21.85 22.23
CA ASP A 106 1.40 -21.50 23.42
C ASP A 106 1.99 -20.27 24.11
N HIS A 107 3.30 -20.04 24.00
CA HIS A 107 3.93 -18.83 24.53
C HIS A 107 3.88 -17.68 23.53
N TRP A 108 3.64 -16.46 24.03
CA TRP A 108 3.55 -15.25 23.20
C TRP A 108 4.79 -14.98 22.34
N ASP A 109 5.98 -15.35 22.81
CA ASP A 109 7.26 -15.19 22.09
C ASP A 109 7.56 -16.35 21.12
N GLN A 110 6.68 -17.35 21.04
CA GLN A 110 6.83 -18.57 20.24
C GLN A 110 5.55 -18.89 19.44
N LEU A 111 4.70 -17.89 19.22
CA LEU A 111 3.56 -18.06 18.33
C LEU A 111 4.06 -18.11 16.88
N ASP A 112 3.55 -19.07 16.14
CA ASP A 112 3.84 -19.27 14.72
C ASP A 112 2.52 -19.42 13.97
N VAL A 113 2.42 -18.86 12.77
CA VAL A 113 1.21 -18.98 11.95
C VAL A 113 1.45 -20.09 10.94
N ASN A 114 0.78 -21.22 11.14
CA ASN A 114 0.77 -22.32 10.21
C ASN A 114 -0.25 -22.08 9.11
N ILE A 115 0.27 -21.86 7.90
CA ILE A 115 -0.52 -21.74 6.69
C ILE A 115 -0.47 -23.10 5.99
N PRO A 116 -1.58 -23.86 5.93
CA PRO A 116 -1.59 -25.16 5.29
C PRO A 116 -1.41 -24.98 3.79
N LEU A 117 -0.29 -25.49 3.30
CA LEU A 117 0.02 -25.47 1.89
C LEU A 117 -0.45 -26.77 1.22
N ASN A 118 -0.92 -26.67 -0.02
CA ASN A 118 -1.37 -27.81 -0.83
C ASN A 118 -0.16 -28.66 -1.31
N GLU A 119 -0.39 -29.64 -2.20
CA GLU A 119 0.69 -30.49 -2.72
C GLU A 119 1.73 -29.76 -3.59
N HIS A 120 1.42 -28.52 -3.94
CA HIS A 120 2.28 -27.55 -4.64
C HIS A 120 2.86 -26.51 -3.69
N ASP A 121 2.84 -26.72 -2.38
CA ASP A 121 3.35 -25.75 -1.40
C ASP A 121 2.72 -24.33 -1.54
N ALA A 122 1.48 -24.23 -2.05
CA ALA A 122 0.69 -23.01 -2.19
C ALA A 122 -0.52 -22.97 -1.23
N TYR A 123 -0.93 -21.78 -0.79
CA TYR A 123 -2.10 -21.59 0.07
C TYR A 123 -3.39 -21.46 -0.74
N GLU A 124 -4.42 -22.20 -0.33
CA GLU A 124 -5.76 -22.12 -0.90
C GLU A 124 -6.76 -21.79 0.19
N ILE A 125 -7.61 -20.78 -0.05
CA ILE A 125 -8.71 -20.46 0.86
C ILE A 125 -9.66 -21.66 0.92
N PRO A 126 -9.97 -22.20 2.11
CA PRO A 126 -10.87 -23.33 2.24
C PRO A 126 -12.24 -23.03 1.63
N PRO A 127 -12.88 -23.98 0.89
CA PRO A 127 -14.20 -23.77 0.26
C PRO A 127 -15.37 -23.45 1.23
N GLY A 128 -15.13 -23.51 2.54
CA GLY A 128 -16.10 -23.21 3.59
C GLY A 128 -15.82 -21.91 4.35
N ALA A 129 -14.75 -21.18 4.01
CA ALA A 129 -14.42 -19.92 4.65
C ALA A 129 -15.60 -18.94 4.53
N PRO A 130 -15.91 -18.15 5.56
CA PRO A 130 -17.01 -17.21 5.53
C PRO A 130 -16.76 -16.13 4.48
N ASP A 131 -17.80 -15.80 3.71
CA ASP A 131 -17.85 -14.58 2.91
C ASP A 131 -18.04 -13.35 3.81
N ASP A 132 -18.12 -12.17 3.21
CA ASP A 132 -18.38 -10.90 3.89
C ASP A 132 -19.61 -10.95 4.82
N ASN A 133 -20.70 -11.59 4.39
CA ASN A 133 -21.93 -11.75 5.14
C ASN A 133 -21.73 -12.71 6.31
N GLY A 134 -20.95 -13.77 6.11
CA GLY A 134 -20.48 -14.67 7.16
C GLY A 134 -19.66 -13.94 8.23
N ILE A 135 -18.65 -13.17 7.82
CA ILE A 135 -17.80 -12.37 8.72
C ILE A 135 -18.65 -11.36 9.51
N ARG A 136 -19.54 -10.64 8.82
CA ARG A 136 -20.45 -9.69 9.46
C ARG A 136 -21.37 -10.35 10.46
N SER A 137 -21.96 -11.50 10.11
CA SER A 137 -22.80 -12.26 11.03
C SER A 137 -22.02 -12.71 12.26
N ILE A 138 -20.73 -13.04 12.13
CA ILE A 138 -19.84 -13.38 13.26
C ILE A 138 -19.61 -12.16 14.15
N ILE A 139 -19.31 -11.00 13.55
CA ILE A 139 -19.12 -9.74 14.29
C ILE A 139 -20.38 -9.39 15.11
N ASP A 140 -21.56 -9.40 14.48
CA ASP A 140 -22.81 -8.98 15.11
C ASP A 140 -23.35 -9.96 16.14
N ALA A 141 -23.30 -11.26 15.84
CA ALA A 141 -23.89 -12.29 16.69
C ALA A 141 -22.96 -12.78 17.80
N SER A 142 -21.64 -12.59 17.65
CA SER A 142 -20.64 -13.15 18.55
C SER A 142 -19.73 -12.11 19.18
N MET A 143 -19.01 -11.31 18.38
CA MET A 143 -17.96 -10.43 18.90
C MET A 143 -18.52 -9.22 19.65
N ILE A 144 -19.47 -8.49 19.06
CA ILE A 144 -20.09 -7.31 19.69
C ILE A 144 -20.77 -7.68 21.03
N PRO A 145 -21.59 -8.75 21.12
CA PRO A 145 -22.19 -9.15 22.41
C PRO A 145 -21.17 -9.50 23.50
N GLN A 146 -19.99 -10.02 23.12
CA GLN A 146 -18.92 -10.27 24.09
C GLN A 146 -18.28 -8.96 24.57
N ILE A 147 -17.98 -8.04 23.66
CA ILE A 147 -17.48 -6.70 24.00
C ILE A 147 -18.48 -5.99 24.94
N ASP A 148 -19.78 -6.03 24.62
CA ASP A 148 -20.83 -5.47 25.49
C ASP A 148 -20.83 -6.10 26.89
N SER A 149 -20.57 -7.40 26.99
CA SER A 149 -20.48 -8.07 28.29
C SER A 149 -19.29 -7.61 29.12
N PHE A 150 -18.14 -7.35 28.47
CA PHE A 150 -16.95 -6.84 29.15
C PHE A 150 -17.10 -5.39 29.56
N ILE A 151 -17.71 -4.55 28.70
CA ILE A 151 -18.08 -3.17 29.06
C ILE A 151 -19.03 -3.18 30.27
N ALA A 152 -20.02 -4.07 30.30
CA ALA A 152 -20.95 -4.19 31.43
C ALA A 152 -20.26 -4.62 32.74
N ASP A 153 -19.19 -5.41 32.67
CA ASP A 153 -18.38 -5.74 33.84
C ASP A 153 -17.61 -4.51 34.33
N LEU A 154 -16.99 -3.74 33.43
CA LEU A 154 -16.29 -2.50 33.78
C LEU A 154 -17.27 -1.44 34.34
N ASP A 155 -18.47 -1.32 33.78
CA ASP A 155 -19.56 -0.43 34.25
C ASP A 155 -19.96 -0.68 35.71
N SER A 156 -19.79 -1.91 36.18
CA SER A 156 -20.15 -2.29 37.54
C SER A 156 -19.05 -2.01 38.58
N ILE A 157 -17.87 -1.58 38.13
CA ILE A 157 -16.78 -1.11 38.99
C ILE A 157 -16.99 0.38 39.28
N SER A 158 -16.91 0.75 40.55
CA SER A 158 -17.01 2.15 41.00
C SER A 158 -15.79 2.53 41.83
N ASP A 159 -15.32 3.76 41.71
CA ASP A 159 -14.24 4.32 42.53
C ASP A 159 -14.69 4.76 43.94
N SER A 160 -15.68 4.06 44.51
CA SER A 160 -16.18 4.32 45.87
C SER A 160 -16.51 3.02 46.61
N PRO A 161 -15.59 2.48 47.44
CA PRO A 161 -14.26 3.01 47.78
C PRO A 161 -13.27 2.99 46.60
N PRO A 162 -12.11 3.67 46.70
CA PRO A 162 -11.13 3.71 45.62
C PRO A 162 -10.78 2.30 45.13
N PHE A 163 -10.80 2.11 43.81
CA PHE A 163 -10.49 0.83 43.19
C PHE A 163 -8.98 0.74 42.96
N ARG A 164 -8.29 -0.12 43.71
CA ARG A 164 -6.84 -0.34 43.61
C ARG A 164 -6.52 -1.84 43.64
N ILE A 165 -5.66 -2.27 42.73
CA ILE A 165 -5.10 -3.62 42.62
C ILE A 165 -3.59 -3.47 42.51
N PHE A 166 -2.82 -4.38 43.11
CA PHE A 166 -1.37 -4.39 42.96
C PHE A 166 -0.93 -5.65 42.23
N LEU A 167 -0.16 -5.50 41.14
CA LEU A 167 0.50 -6.56 40.39
C LEU A 167 1.94 -6.73 40.89
N ASP A 168 2.30 -7.92 41.36
CA ASP A 168 3.65 -8.16 41.84
C ASP A 168 4.67 -8.30 40.68
N PRO A 169 5.97 -8.03 40.90
CA PRO A 169 7.00 -8.14 39.87
C PRO A 169 7.05 -9.46 39.09
N ASN A 170 6.59 -10.58 39.67
CA ASN A 170 6.55 -11.85 38.96
C ASN A 170 5.39 -11.89 37.96
N GLU A 171 4.26 -11.25 38.27
CA GLU A 171 3.12 -11.14 37.36
C GLU A 171 3.47 -10.28 36.14
N THR A 172 4.18 -9.17 36.34
CA THR A 172 4.57 -8.24 35.26
C THR A 172 5.76 -8.72 34.43
N SER A 173 6.46 -9.77 34.89
CA SER A 173 7.63 -10.32 34.19
C SER A 173 7.32 -10.88 32.79
N VAL A 174 6.05 -11.18 32.50
CA VAL A 174 5.58 -11.63 31.18
C VAL A 174 5.77 -10.58 30.09
N PHE A 175 5.71 -9.29 30.44
CA PHE A 175 5.87 -8.18 29.49
C PHE A 175 7.34 -7.88 29.19
N SER A 176 8.25 -8.53 29.90
CA SER A 176 9.70 -8.35 29.77
C SER A 176 10.31 -9.55 29.07
N GLY A 177 11.13 -9.32 28.05
CA GLY A 177 11.97 -10.39 27.49
C GLY A 177 12.82 -11.04 28.59
N PRO A 178 13.25 -12.30 28.43
CA PRO A 178 13.99 -13.04 29.47
C PRO A 178 15.33 -12.39 29.88
N ASN A 179 15.79 -11.40 29.13
CA ASN A 179 17.01 -10.64 29.38
C ASN A 179 16.77 -9.19 29.83
N SER A 180 15.52 -8.74 29.90
CA SER A 180 15.18 -7.38 30.33
C SER A 180 15.21 -7.27 31.86
N PRO A 181 15.60 -6.10 32.42
CA PRO A 181 15.51 -5.87 33.86
C PRO A 181 14.04 -6.04 34.32
N GLN A 182 13.82 -6.92 35.28
CA GLN A 182 12.50 -7.04 35.92
C GLN A 182 12.25 -5.83 36.82
N LEU A 183 10.98 -5.43 36.91
CA LEU A 183 10.53 -4.43 37.89
C LEU A 183 10.84 -4.93 39.32
N GLN A 184 11.08 -3.99 40.23
CA GLN A 184 11.42 -4.31 41.63
C GLN A 184 10.34 -3.88 42.62
N TYR A 185 9.23 -3.34 42.12
CA TYR A 185 8.11 -2.82 42.86
C TYR A 185 6.81 -3.35 42.27
N ASP A 186 5.77 -3.39 43.09
CA ASP A 186 4.43 -3.75 42.65
C ASP A 186 3.89 -2.63 41.74
N LEU A 187 3.14 -2.98 40.70
CA LEU A 187 2.42 -2.01 39.87
C LEU A 187 0.97 -1.87 40.34
N GLU A 188 0.53 -0.65 40.58
CA GLU A 188 -0.84 -0.29 40.88
C GLU A 188 -1.68 -0.29 39.61
N VAL A 189 -2.86 -0.89 39.67
CA VAL A 189 -3.91 -0.80 38.66
C VAL A 189 -5.11 -0.22 39.37
N ASP A 190 -5.66 0.83 38.81
CA ASP A 190 -6.71 1.60 39.43
C ASP A 190 -7.87 1.92 38.48
N TYR A 191 -8.66 2.94 38.83
CA TYR A 191 -9.85 3.29 38.09
C TYR A 191 -9.54 3.95 36.74
N GLY A 192 -8.35 4.53 36.57
CA GLY A 192 -7.82 5.00 35.30
C GLY A 192 -7.74 3.86 34.27
N GLU A 193 -7.17 2.70 34.62
CA GLU A 193 -7.16 1.53 33.73
C GLU A 193 -8.56 1.00 33.43
N VAL A 194 -9.49 1.06 34.40
CA VAL A 194 -10.89 0.68 34.16
C VAL A 194 -11.51 1.57 33.08
N LEU A 195 -11.30 2.88 33.16
CA LEU A 195 -11.80 3.85 32.19
C LEU A 195 -11.12 3.69 30.82
N LEU A 196 -9.80 3.49 30.76
CA LEU A 196 -9.07 3.28 29.50
C LEU A 196 -9.52 2.00 28.79
N LEU A 197 -9.60 0.87 29.50
CA LEU A 197 -10.06 -0.38 28.90
C LEU A 197 -11.51 -0.26 28.40
N LYS A 198 -12.35 0.45 29.15
CA LYS A 198 -13.73 0.73 28.76
C LYS A 198 -13.80 1.62 27.51
N GLY A 199 -13.00 2.67 27.43
CA GLY A 199 -12.87 3.54 26.26
C GLY A 199 -12.41 2.75 25.03
N PHE A 200 -11.38 1.94 25.16
CA PHE A 200 -10.87 1.06 24.10
C PHE A 200 -11.93 0.10 23.58
N LEU A 201 -12.59 -0.67 24.46
CA LEU A 201 -13.64 -1.61 24.08
C LEU A 201 -14.83 -0.92 23.42
N THR A 202 -15.19 0.27 23.89
CA THR A 202 -16.29 1.06 23.31
C THR A 202 -15.92 1.58 21.92
N ALA A 203 -14.70 2.08 21.71
CA ALA A 203 -14.20 2.49 20.41
C ALA A 203 -14.12 1.31 19.43
N TRP A 204 -13.61 0.15 19.89
CA TRP A 204 -13.51 -1.05 19.06
C TRP A 204 -14.89 -1.56 18.65
N LYS A 205 -15.86 -1.56 19.55
CA LYS A 205 -17.27 -1.85 19.23
C LYS A 205 -17.81 -0.89 18.17
N GLY A 206 -17.62 0.42 18.35
CA GLY A 206 -18.05 1.44 17.39
C GLY A 206 -17.44 1.22 16.00
N GLN A 207 -16.16 0.86 15.93
CA GLN A 207 -15.46 0.55 14.68
C GLN A 207 -16.02 -0.71 13.99
N LEU A 208 -16.21 -1.81 14.73
CA LEU A 208 -16.79 -3.05 14.20
C LEU A 208 -18.21 -2.82 13.67
N GLN A 209 -19.02 -2.05 14.40
CA GLN A 209 -20.35 -1.62 13.97
C GLN A 209 -20.31 -0.78 12.70
N ALA A 210 -19.40 0.20 12.62
CA ALA A 210 -19.26 1.04 11.44
C ALA A 210 -18.89 0.21 10.21
N GLN A 211 -17.94 -0.74 10.33
CA GLN A 211 -17.58 -1.65 9.24
C GLN A 211 -18.75 -2.55 8.83
N ALA A 212 -19.50 -3.09 9.79
CA ALA A 212 -20.67 -3.93 9.55
C ALA A 212 -21.90 -3.16 9.01
N ALA A 213 -21.83 -1.83 8.84
CA ALA A 213 -22.94 -1.02 8.35
C ALA A 213 -23.00 -0.91 6.81
N TYR A 214 -21.94 -1.32 6.11
CA TYR A 214 -21.81 -1.20 4.66
C TYR A 214 -21.89 -2.57 3.97
N ASP A 215 -22.34 -2.54 2.72
CA ASP A 215 -22.28 -3.70 1.82
C ASP A 215 -20.83 -3.82 1.29
N LEU A 216 -20.16 -4.92 1.61
CA LEU A 216 -18.81 -5.23 1.16
C LEU A 216 -18.79 -6.47 0.27
N TYR A 217 -19.96 -6.91 -0.22
CA TYR A 217 -20.07 -8.16 -0.95
C TYR A 217 -19.44 -8.03 -2.34
N VAL A 218 -18.52 -8.95 -2.60
CA VAL A 218 -18.00 -9.25 -3.92
C VAL A 218 -18.06 -10.76 -4.09
N ASP A 219 -18.62 -11.22 -5.22
CA ASP A 219 -18.65 -12.63 -5.56
C ASP A 219 -17.21 -13.08 -5.88
N PRO A 220 -16.63 -14.04 -5.14
CA PRO A 220 -15.29 -14.54 -5.45
C PRO A 220 -15.19 -15.15 -6.86
N ASN A 221 -16.31 -15.54 -7.47
CA ASN A 221 -16.33 -16.05 -8.85
C ASN A 221 -16.11 -14.97 -9.92
N ASP A 222 -16.11 -13.69 -9.56
CA ASP A 222 -15.80 -12.60 -10.50
C ASP A 222 -14.30 -12.39 -10.71
N MET A 223 -13.48 -13.11 -9.93
CA MET A 223 -12.03 -13.25 -10.14
C MET A 223 -11.30 -11.90 -10.19
N LEU A 224 -11.61 -11.00 -9.26
CA LEU A 224 -11.08 -9.64 -9.28
C LEU A 224 -9.57 -9.61 -9.10
N ALA A 225 -9.02 -10.44 -8.22
CA ALA A 225 -7.58 -10.46 -7.98
C ALA A 225 -6.81 -10.99 -9.20
N GLU A 226 -7.38 -11.95 -9.93
CA GLU A 226 -6.88 -12.47 -11.20
C GLU A 226 -6.86 -11.39 -12.27
N LYS A 227 -7.92 -10.58 -12.36
CA LYS A 227 -8.00 -9.47 -13.29
C LYS A 227 -6.97 -8.39 -12.95
N VAL A 228 -6.75 -8.09 -11.66
CA VAL A 228 -5.73 -7.13 -11.22
C VAL A 228 -4.34 -7.62 -11.60
N HIS A 229 -4.01 -8.89 -11.28
CA HIS A 229 -2.72 -9.48 -11.63
C HIS A 229 -2.44 -9.47 -13.14
N SER A 230 -3.46 -9.67 -13.97
CA SER A 230 -3.30 -9.68 -15.43
C SER A 230 -3.33 -8.31 -16.10
N GLY A 231 -3.48 -7.23 -15.32
CA GLY A 231 -3.67 -5.89 -15.85
C GLY A 231 -4.94 -5.75 -16.68
N SER A 232 -5.98 -6.57 -16.42
CA SER A 232 -7.28 -6.54 -17.12
C SER A 232 -8.43 -6.05 -16.25
N PHE A 233 -8.14 -5.71 -14.99
CA PHE A 233 -9.12 -5.17 -14.06
C PHE A 233 -9.54 -3.76 -14.44
N ASN A 234 -10.84 -3.54 -14.49
CA ASN A 234 -11.45 -2.23 -14.62
C ASN A 234 -12.42 -1.97 -13.45
N VAL A 235 -12.20 -0.91 -12.68
CA VAL A 235 -12.99 -0.53 -11.52
C VAL A 235 -14.47 -0.35 -11.89
N ASN A 236 -14.78 0.22 -13.04
CA ASN A 236 -16.17 0.44 -13.45
C ASN A 236 -16.85 -0.85 -13.89
N ASP A 237 -16.20 -1.64 -14.74
CA ASP A 237 -16.83 -2.81 -15.38
C ASP A 237 -16.77 -4.08 -14.53
N ASP A 238 -15.76 -4.21 -13.66
CA ASP A 238 -15.55 -5.41 -12.83
C ASP A 238 -16.00 -5.24 -11.39
N LEU A 239 -15.98 -4.01 -10.85
CA LEU A 239 -16.29 -3.76 -9.43
C LEU A 239 -17.55 -2.90 -9.26
N LEU A 240 -17.52 -1.64 -9.66
CA LEU A 240 -18.61 -0.70 -9.37
C LEU A 240 -19.88 -1.04 -10.16
N GLY A 241 -19.77 -1.47 -11.41
CA GLY A 241 -20.88 -1.82 -12.29
C GLY A 241 -21.61 -3.10 -11.86
N PRO A 242 -20.91 -4.24 -11.69
CA PRO A 242 -21.51 -5.50 -11.24
C PRO A 242 -22.04 -5.44 -9.80
N TYR A 243 -21.38 -4.64 -8.93
CA TYR A 243 -21.74 -4.46 -7.53
C TYR A 243 -22.22 -3.04 -7.24
N PRO A 244 -23.43 -2.65 -7.71
CA PRO A 244 -23.94 -1.29 -7.53
C PRO A 244 -24.19 -0.92 -6.06
N ASN A 245 -24.33 -1.92 -5.17
CA ASN A 245 -24.51 -1.70 -3.74
C ASN A 245 -23.20 -1.71 -2.95
N LEU A 246 -22.08 -2.13 -3.54
CA LEU A 246 -20.79 -2.15 -2.86
C LEU A 246 -20.48 -0.76 -2.29
N LEU A 247 -20.04 -0.72 -1.03
CA LEU A 247 -19.78 0.48 -0.23
C LEU A 247 -21.03 1.36 0.02
N MET A 248 -22.25 0.86 -0.22
CA MET A 248 -23.48 1.52 0.21
C MET A 248 -23.84 1.12 1.64
N VAL A 249 -24.53 2.03 2.33
CA VAL A 249 -25.08 1.77 3.67
C VAL A 249 -26.26 0.80 3.53
N LEU A 250 -26.26 -0.25 4.34
CA LEU A 250 -27.21 -1.34 4.19
C LEU A 250 -28.67 -0.92 4.46
N PRO A 251 -29.63 -1.37 3.63
CA PRO A 251 -31.00 -0.88 3.67
C PRO A 251 -31.81 -1.41 4.87
N THR A 252 -32.61 -0.50 5.45
CA THR A 252 -33.48 -0.69 6.63
C THR A 252 -34.49 -1.85 6.64
N ALA A 253 -34.86 -2.46 5.51
CA ALA A 253 -36.13 -3.20 5.42
C ALA A 253 -36.04 -4.73 5.59
N ASN A 254 -34.92 -5.37 5.27
CA ASN A 254 -34.81 -6.84 5.28
C ASN A 254 -33.51 -7.37 5.91
N ASP A 255 -32.62 -6.49 6.37
CA ASP A 255 -31.39 -6.83 7.07
C ASP A 255 -31.62 -6.61 8.58
N PRO A 256 -31.31 -7.57 9.47
CA PRO A 256 -31.38 -7.39 10.93
C PRO A 256 -30.57 -6.19 11.43
N ASN A 257 -29.58 -5.71 10.67
CA ASN A 257 -28.81 -4.53 10.99
C ASN A 257 -29.13 -3.39 10.01
N ASN A 258 -30.04 -2.52 10.44
CA ASN A 258 -30.29 -1.24 9.79
C ASN A 258 -29.00 -0.40 9.81
N GLY A 259 -28.24 -0.36 8.71
CA GLY A 259 -26.92 0.28 8.64
C GLY A 259 -26.93 1.73 9.13
N THR A 260 -27.99 2.50 8.85
CA THR A 260 -28.18 3.85 9.39
C THR A 260 -28.29 3.88 10.92
N ALA A 261 -29.03 2.95 11.52
CA ALA A 261 -29.13 2.88 12.98
C ALA A 261 -27.84 2.38 13.63
N VAL A 262 -27.12 1.47 12.96
CA VAL A 262 -25.81 0.98 13.39
C VAL A 262 -24.78 2.11 13.40
N LEU A 263 -24.70 2.91 12.33
CA LEU A 263 -23.82 4.09 12.28
C LEU A 263 -24.20 5.15 13.32
N ALA A 264 -25.50 5.35 13.56
CA ALA A 264 -25.94 6.24 14.63
C ALA A 264 -25.49 5.75 16.01
N GLN A 265 -25.49 4.44 16.26
CA GLN A 265 -24.97 3.85 17.50
C GLN A 265 -23.44 3.95 17.56
N ALA A 266 -22.74 3.64 16.47
CA ALA A 266 -21.29 3.77 16.38
C ALA A 266 -20.82 5.19 16.72
N ARG A 267 -21.54 6.22 16.25
CA ARG A 267 -21.30 7.62 16.64
C ARG A 267 -21.37 7.83 18.16
N GLN A 268 -22.40 7.28 18.82
CA GLN A 268 -22.53 7.40 20.27
C GLN A 268 -21.41 6.65 20.99
N ASP A 269 -21.02 5.49 20.47
CA ASP A 269 -19.94 4.68 21.03
C ASP A 269 -18.59 5.41 20.88
N PHE A 270 -18.29 6.07 19.75
CA PHE A 270 -17.10 6.91 19.60
C PHE A 270 -17.09 8.12 20.55
N ILE A 271 -18.22 8.81 20.72
CA ILE A 271 -18.33 9.91 21.69
C ILE A 271 -18.04 9.41 23.11
N ALA A 272 -18.67 8.30 23.52
CA ALA A 272 -18.49 7.72 24.84
C ALA A 272 -17.06 7.21 25.07
N ALA A 273 -16.43 6.64 24.03
CA ALA A 273 -15.04 6.20 24.11
C ALA A 273 -14.07 7.36 24.35
N ILE A 274 -14.27 8.49 23.65
CA ILE A 274 -13.47 9.70 23.87
C ILE A 274 -13.71 10.24 25.29
N ASP A 275 -14.96 10.27 25.76
CA ASP A 275 -15.26 10.70 27.13
C ASP A 275 -14.56 9.81 28.17
N TYR A 276 -14.57 8.48 28.01
CA TYR A 276 -13.84 7.58 28.93
C TYR A 276 -12.33 7.78 28.88
N TYR A 277 -11.76 8.01 27.70
CA TYR A 277 -10.34 8.32 27.58
C TYR A 277 -9.98 9.62 28.30
N LEU A 278 -10.75 10.70 28.08
CA LEU A 278 -10.52 11.99 28.74
C LEU A 278 -10.71 11.90 30.25
N GLU A 279 -11.75 11.19 30.72
CA GLU A 279 -11.96 10.92 32.14
C GLU A 279 -10.81 10.12 32.75
N ALA A 280 -10.23 9.17 32.02
CA ALA A 280 -9.09 8.39 32.49
C ALA A 280 -7.82 9.24 32.63
N VAL A 281 -7.53 10.09 31.64
CA VAL A 281 -6.39 11.01 31.70
C VAL A 281 -6.54 12.00 32.85
N ASP A 282 -7.73 12.56 33.03
CA ASP A 282 -8.02 13.45 34.17
C ASP A 282 -7.86 12.70 35.51
N TYR A 283 -8.29 11.44 35.59
CA TYR A 283 -8.11 10.59 36.76
C TYR A 283 -6.62 10.40 37.10
N ILE A 284 -5.83 9.89 36.15
CA ILE A 284 -4.39 9.64 36.30
C ILE A 284 -3.65 10.93 36.73
N ARG A 285 -4.02 12.09 36.17
CA ARG A 285 -3.40 13.38 36.51
C ARG A 285 -3.76 13.89 37.91
N ASP A 286 -4.99 13.67 38.35
CA ASP A 286 -5.52 14.19 39.62
C ASP A 286 -5.20 13.30 40.83
N GLU A 287 -4.52 12.17 40.60
CA GLU A 287 -4.09 11.26 41.64
C GLU A 287 -3.08 11.89 42.63
N ALA A 288 -3.10 11.37 43.86
CA ALA A 288 -2.37 11.95 44.98
C ALA A 288 -1.14 11.12 45.40
N ASP A 289 -1.06 9.89 44.90
CA ASP A 289 0.01 8.91 45.02
C ASP A 289 1.17 9.23 44.06
N ALA A 290 2.20 8.39 44.09
CA ALA A 290 3.28 8.45 43.12
C ALA A 290 2.77 7.81 41.82
N GLN A 291 3.21 8.34 40.68
CA GLN A 291 2.78 7.83 39.37
C GLN A 291 3.73 6.75 38.84
N GLU A 292 4.93 6.65 39.41
CA GLU A 292 5.95 5.71 38.96
C GLU A 292 5.66 4.25 39.33
N ASP A 293 4.68 4.01 40.21
CA ASP A 293 4.13 2.70 40.53
C ASP A 293 2.82 2.38 39.81
N ASP A 294 2.24 3.27 39.00
CA ASP A 294 1.02 2.97 38.25
C ASP A 294 1.30 2.12 37.00
N PHE A 295 0.35 1.28 36.61
CA PHE A 295 0.44 0.42 35.43
C PHE A 295 0.45 1.25 34.15
N LEU A 296 -0.39 2.28 34.08
CA LEU A 296 -0.34 3.33 33.07
C LEU A 296 -0.22 4.68 33.78
N TYR A 297 0.79 5.46 33.41
CA TYR A 297 0.99 6.81 33.91
C TYR A 297 1.30 7.77 32.76
N VAL A 298 1.13 9.07 33.03
CA VAL A 298 1.55 10.11 32.10
C VAL A 298 3.00 10.50 32.41
N ASP A 299 3.94 10.15 31.54
CA ASP A 299 5.30 10.65 31.66
C ASP A 299 5.24 12.19 31.55
N PRO A 300 5.84 12.93 32.50
CA PRO A 300 5.88 14.38 32.42
C PRO A 300 6.34 14.89 31.05
N ASN A 301 7.25 14.16 30.38
CA ASN A 301 7.77 14.47 29.05
C ASN A 301 6.73 14.44 27.93
N ASP A 302 5.67 13.66 28.09
CA ASP A 302 4.62 13.49 27.08
C ASP A 302 3.41 14.40 27.32
N GLU A 303 3.40 15.15 28.43
CA GLU A 303 2.26 15.98 28.85
C GLU A 303 1.81 16.99 27.79
N TYR A 304 2.76 17.61 27.07
CA TYR A 304 2.44 18.55 25.99
C TYR A 304 1.77 17.87 24.79
N GLY A 305 2.29 16.71 24.36
CA GLY A 305 1.69 15.93 23.27
C GLY A 305 0.30 15.42 23.66
N LEU A 306 0.15 14.99 24.90
CA LEU A 306 -1.13 14.58 25.48
C LEU A 306 -2.15 15.73 25.54
N GLU A 307 -1.75 16.94 25.92
CA GLU A 307 -2.63 18.12 25.89
C GLU A 307 -3.13 18.42 24.48
N ILE A 308 -2.27 18.31 23.45
CA ILE A 308 -2.69 18.48 22.06
C ILE A 308 -3.67 17.38 21.66
N ALA A 309 -3.33 16.11 21.90
CA ALA A 309 -4.21 14.99 21.57
C ALA A 309 -5.59 15.14 22.24
N ASN A 310 -5.62 15.50 23.52
CA ASN A 310 -6.86 15.75 24.26
C ASN A 310 -7.67 16.91 23.66
N ALA A 311 -7.02 17.99 23.24
CA ALA A 311 -7.70 19.11 22.58
C ALA A 311 -8.31 18.68 21.24
N ARG A 312 -7.61 17.87 20.43
CA ARG A 312 -8.10 17.35 19.13
C ARG A 312 -9.27 16.39 19.32
N LEU A 313 -9.17 15.48 20.28
CA LEU A 313 -10.23 14.54 20.63
C LEU A 313 -11.46 15.25 21.20
N THR A 314 -11.25 16.30 22.00
CA THR A 314 -12.33 17.18 22.48
C THR A 314 -13.06 17.84 21.31
N THR A 315 -12.34 18.42 20.34
CA THR A 315 -12.94 18.99 19.13
C THR A 315 -13.73 17.95 18.35
N LEU A 316 -13.17 16.75 18.14
CA LEU A 316 -13.86 15.66 17.45
C LEU A 316 -15.14 15.23 18.18
N ARG A 317 -15.05 14.98 19.48
CA ARG A 317 -16.21 14.62 20.30
C ARG A 317 -17.28 15.69 20.24
N ASP A 318 -16.92 16.97 20.40
CA ASP A 318 -17.88 18.07 20.41
C ASP A 318 -18.51 18.27 19.04
N SER A 319 -17.76 18.13 17.94
CA SER A 319 -18.28 18.11 16.57
C SER A 319 -19.33 17.00 16.38
N LEU A 320 -19.02 15.79 16.83
CA LEU A 320 -19.93 14.64 16.77
C LEU A 320 -21.11 14.77 17.73
N ALA A 321 -20.96 15.37 18.91
CA ALA A 321 -22.05 15.49 19.89
C ALA A 321 -23.02 16.61 19.52
N ASN A 322 -22.51 17.74 19.02
CA ASN A 322 -23.27 18.94 18.77
C ASN A 322 -23.76 19.08 17.33
N ASP A 323 -23.38 18.16 16.43
CA ASP A 323 -23.64 18.27 14.99
C ASP A 323 -23.07 19.58 14.44
N GLU A 324 -21.78 19.82 14.71
CA GLU A 324 -21.00 20.99 14.27
C GLU A 324 -19.76 20.56 13.49
N VAL A 325 -19.17 21.47 12.70
CA VAL A 325 -17.90 21.24 11.99
C VAL A 325 -16.75 21.39 12.98
N GLY A 326 -15.81 20.44 12.99
CA GLY A 326 -14.59 20.53 13.78
C GLY A 326 -13.53 21.35 13.05
N THR A 327 -12.94 22.33 13.73
CA THR A 327 -11.83 23.14 13.20
C THR A 327 -10.54 22.71 13.89
N TYR A 328 -9.55 22.29 13.10
CA TYR A 328 -8.29 21.75 13.56
C TYR A 328 -7.14 22.63 13.03
N PRO A 329 -6.17 23.05 13.87
CA PRO A 329 -4.97 23.69 13.38
C PRO A 329 -4.11 22.63 12.69
N TRP A 330 -4.21 22.61 11.36
CA TRP A 330 -3.63 21.60 10.48
C TRP A 330 -2.14 21.79 10.30
N GLU A 331 -1.72 23.04 10.14
CA GLU A 331 -0.31 23.43 10.16
C GLU A 331 -0.11 24.61 11.11
N THR A 332 0.96 24.57 11.91
CA THR A 332 1.37 25.69 12.75
C THR A 332 2.79 26.11 12.42
N THR A 333 2.94 27.27 11.80
CA THR A 333 4.24 27.86 11.47
C THR A 333 4.72 28.74 12.61
N ASN A 334 5.82 28.36 13.26
CA ASN A 334 6.48 29.15 14.27
C ASN A 334 7.78 29.74 13.74
N THR A 335 7.96 31.05 13.92
CA THR A 335 9.14 31.79 13.49
C THR A 335 9.91 32.32 14.69
N TYR A 336 11.16 31.90 14.83
CA TYR A 336 12.07 32.29 15.91
C TYR A 336 13.24 33.15 15.39
N ASP A 337 13.51 34.26 16.06
CA ASP A 337 14.77 35.01 15.88
C ASP A 337 15.89 34.29 16.62
N ILE A 338 16.89 33.78 15.89
CA ILE A 338 18.04 33.08 16.44
C ILE A 338 19.12 34.09 16.80
N ASN A 339 19.53 34.07 18.08
CA ASN A 339 20.50 34.96 18.67
C ASN A 339 21.76 34.20 19.11
N ASP A 340 22.90 34.87 19.04
CA ASP A 340 24.17 34.36 19.54
C ASP A 340 24.30 34.46 21.07
N VAL A 341 25.44 34.02 21.59
CA VAL A 341 25.80 34.10 23.03
C VAL A 341 25.79 35.53 23.60
N THR A 342 25.86 36.56 22.77
CA THR A 342 25.77 37.97 23.18
C THR A 342 24.34 38.51 23.17
N GLY A 343 23.37 37.72 22.68
CA GLY A 343 21.99 38.12 22.46
C GLY A 343 21.82 38.96 21.19
N ALA A 344 22.77 38.93 20.26
CA ALA A 344 22.63 39.59 18.97
C ALA A 344 21.93 38.64 17.98
N PRO A 345 20.95 39.11 17.20
CA PRO A 345 20.28 38.28 16.20
C PRO A 345 21.27 37.93 15.10
N ILE A 346 21.42 36.62 14.86
CA ILE A 346 22.29 36.07 13.83
C ILE A 346 21.53 35.25 12.80
N GLY A 347 20.23 35.01 12.95
CA GLY A 347 19.49 34.15 12.05
C GLY A 347 18.01 34.07 12.36
N GLN A 348 17.29 33.21 11.62
CA GLN A 348 15.88 32.94 11.83
C GLN A 348 15.62 31.44 11.61
N LEU A 349 14.84 30.83 12.50
CA LEU A 349 14.32 29.47 12.36
C LEU A 349 12.82 29.56 12.12
N VAL A 350 12.36 29.01 11.00
CA VAL A 350 10.95 28.80 10.67
C VAL A 350 10.72 27.30 10.73
N VAL A 351 9.77 26.86 11.55
CA VAL A 351 9.36 25.45 11.63
C VAL A 351 7.86 25.36 11.43
N VAL A 352 7.42 24.43 10.59
CA VAL A 352 6.01 24.15 10.34
C VAL A 352 5.70 22.82 11.00
N TYR A 353 4.89 22.86 12.06
CA TYR A 353 4.37 21.67 12.70
C TYR A 353 3.13 21.18 11.96
N ASP A 354 2.96 19.86 11.85
CA ASP A 354 1.76 19.22 11.32
C ASP A 354 0.60 19.21 12.35
N ILE A 355 -0.46 18.45 12.05
CA ILE A 355 -1.66 18.35 12.89
C ILE A 355 -1.37 17.85 14.31
N THR A 356 -0.29 17.08 14.50
CA THR A 356 0.18 16.61 15.82
C THR A 356 0.65 17.77 16.69
N GLY A 357 1.10 18.87 16.07
CA GLY A 357 1.65 20.04 16.76
C GLY A 357 2.97 19.80 17.49
N THR A 358 3.54 18.59 17.37
CA THR A 358 4.82 18.16 17.97
C THR A 358 5.87 17.83 16.92
N GLU A 359 5.44 17.40 15.74
CA GLU A 359 6.28 16.98 14.63
C GLU A 359 6.02 17.83 13.37
N GLY A 360 6.92 17.78 12.40
CA GLY A 360 6.77 18.44 11.12
C GLY A 360 7.99 18.23 10.22
N SER A 361 7.85 18.52 8.93
CA SER A 361 8.89 18.26 7.91
C SER A 361 9.08 19.44 6.94
N LYS A 362 8.69 20.64 7.35
CA LYS A 362 8.83 21.86 6.54
C LYS A 362 9.36 23.02 7.37
N GLY A 363 10.02 23.95 6.69
CA GLY A 363 10.55 25.16 7.32
C GLY A 363 11.91 25.56 6.76
N SER A 364 12.57 26.50 7.43
CA SER A 364 13.91 26.93 7.06
C SER A 364 14.72 27.43 8.24
N LEU A 365 16.03 27.34 8.15
CA LEU A 365 16.97 27.93 9.11
C LEU A 365 17.95 28.83 8.35
N THR A 366 17.99 30.11 8.69
CA THR A 366 18.86 31.09 8.04
C THR A 366 19.87 31.70 9.01
N PHE A 367 21.05 32.05 8.52
CA PHE A 367 22.10 32.72 9.29
C PHE A 367 22.66 33.94 8.53
N THR A 368 23.11 34.94 9.28
CA THR A 368 23.64 36.22 8.80
C THR A 368 25.08 36.48 9.25
N ASP A 369 25.67 35.58 10.05
CA ASP A 369 27.00 35.70 10.64
C ASP A 369 28.12 35.04 9.80
N GLY A 370 27.79 34.54 8.61
CA GLY A 370 28.69 33.83 7.71
C GLY A 370 28.66 32.31 7.84
N THR A 371 27.84 31.76 8.74
CA THR A 371 27.45 30.35 8.72
C THR A 371 26.74 30.02 7.39
N PRO A 372 26.90 28.82 6.81
CA PRO A 372 26.14 28.42 5.63
C PRO A 372 24.63 28.59 5.84
N SER A 373 23.91 29.00 4.80
CA SER A 373 22.49 29.37 4.84
C SER A 373 21.97 29.58 3.40
N PRO A 374 20.66 29.47 3.12
CA PRO A 374 19.59 28.94 4.00
C PRO A 374 19.72 27.43 4.18
N TRP A 375 19.17 26.86 5.24
CA TRP A 375 18.93 25.43 5.37
C TRP A 375 17.43 25.18 5.29
N GLU A 376 17.05 24.04 4.73
CA GLU A 376 15.69 23.54 4.69
C GLU A 376 15.45 22.59 5.86
N VAL A 377 14.29 22.65 6.49
CA VAL A 377 13.94 21.73 7.57
C VAL A 377 13.45 20.43 6.97
N ASP A 378 14.19 19.35 7.25
CA ASP A 378 13.82 17.98 6.85
C ASP A 378 12.89 17.35 7.90
N SER A 379 13.21 17.54 9.19
CA SER A 379 12.30 17.19 10.27
C SER A 379 12.44 18.12 11.48
N VAL A 380 11.34 18.33 12.18
CA VAL A 380 11.28 18.96 13.50
C VAL A 380 10.47 18.07 14.41
N TYR A 381 10.98 17.81 15.60
CA TYR A 381 10.26 17.06 16.63
C TYR A 381 10.63 17.59 18.01
N ARG A 382 9.74 17.39 18.97
CA ARG A 382 9.99 17.72 20.37
C ARG A 382 10.43 16.47 21.11
N GLU A 383 11.70 16.44 21.53
CA GLU A 383 12.23 15.39 22.40
C GLU A 383 11.94 15.79 23.86
N ASP A 384 11.26 14.97 24.65
CA ASP A 384 10.94 15.30 26.05
C ASP A 384 10.11 16.60 26.26
N THR A 385 9.81 16.96 27.52
CA THR A 385 8.96 18.14 27.86
C THR A 385 9.38 19.46 27.21
N ASN A 386 10.66 19.66 26.95
CA ASN A 386 11.23 20.98 26.68
C ASN A 386 12.37 20.95 25.68
N LEU A 387 12.58 19.91 24.86
CA LEU A 387 13.62 19.93 23.85
C LEU A 387 13.01 20.06 22.48
N ILE A 388 13.58 20.92 21.65
CA ILE A 388 13.32 20.95 20.21
C ILE A 388 14.53 20.37 19.50
N SER A 389 14.27 19.44 18.58
CA SER A 389 15.21 18.89 17.61
C SER A 389 14.77 19.31 16.22
N VAL A 390 15.70 19.79 15.41
CA VAL A 390 15.45 20.17 14.02
C VAL A 390 16.59 19.63 13.16
N ASP A 391 16.28 18.66 12.33
CA ASP A 391 17.16 18.19 11.27
C ASP A 391 16.95 19.07 10.03
N VAL A 392 18.06 19.52 9.45
CA VAL A 392 18.04 20.44 8.33
C VAL A 392 19.00 19.98 7.24
N GLU A 393 18.64 20.24 6.00
CA GLU A 393 19.46 19.96 4.84
C GLU A 393 19.83 21.25 4.09
N TYR A 394 20.92 21.19 3.35
CA TYR A 394 21.33 22.27 2.47
C TYR A 394 21.96 21.72 1.21
N TYR A 395 21.28 21.95 0.09
CA TYR A 395 21.77 21.68 -1.24
C TYR A 395 22.23 22.98 -1.89
N SER A 396 23.52 23.09 -2.23
CA SER A 396 23.99 24.19 -3.07
C SER A 396 25.18 23.78 -3.92
N SER A 397 25.15 24.16 -5.20
CA SER A 397 26.23 23.87 -6.16
C SER A 397 26.55 22.36 -6.28
N GLY A 398 25.53 21.50 -6.22
CA GLY A 398 25.69 20.04 -6.25
C GLY A 398 26.38 19.45 -5.01
N GLN A 399 26.36 20.16 -3.88
CA GLN A 399 26.89 19.69 -2.61
C GLN A 399 25.76 19.57 -1.60
N TRP A 400 25.58 18.36 -1.09
CA TRP A 400 24.71 18.09 0.05
C TRP A 400 25.43 18.38 1.37
N ARG A 401 24.67 18.91 2.33
CA ARG A 401 25.05 19.08 3.73
C ARG A 401 23.84 18.79 4.60
N ALA A 402 24.12 18.31 5.80
CA ALA A 402 23.11 18.16 6.84
C ALA A 402 23.53 18.94 8.09
N GLY A 403 22.53 19.33 8.85
CA GLY A 403 22.68 19.98 10.14
C GLY A 403 21.61 19.52 11.11
N HIS A 404 21.90 19.71 12.40
CA HIS A 404 21.03 19.33 13.50
C HIS A 404 21.05 20.46 14.53
N LEU A 405 19.91 21.10 14.73
CA LEU A 405 19.69 22.09 15.78
C LEU A 405 18.96 21.42 16.94
N ARG A 406 19.53 21.51 18.14
CA ARG A 406 18.92 21.00 19.37
C ARG A 406 18.95 22.06 20.46
N GLY A 407 17.84 22.32 21.13
CA GLY A 407 17.78 23.32 22.20
C GLY A 407 16.60 23.14 23.14
N THR A 408 16.61 23.86 24.27
CA THR A 408 15.53 23.80 25.26
C THR A 408 14.44 24.80 24.93
N LEU A 409 13.27 24.32 24.50
CA LEU A 409 12.06 25.10 24.28
C LEU A 409 11.37 25.44 25.62
N SER A 410 10.87 26.65 25.79
CA SER A 410 10.05 27.01 26.94
C SER A 410 8.70 26.30 26.89
N SER A 411 8.07 26.11 28.06
CA SER A 411 6.76 25.42 28.17
C SER A 411 5.64 26.07 27.35
N ASP A 412 5.74 27.38 27.07
CA ASP A 412 4.80 28.12 26.22
C ASP A 412 5.23 28.21 24.75
N GLY A 413 6.32 27.55 24.37
CA GLY A 413 6.92 27.59 23.03
C GLY A 413 7.51 28.94 22.63
N SER A 414 7.53 29.94 23.51
CA SER A 414 7.92 31.31 23.14
C SER A 414 9.43 31.54 23.00
N SER A 415 10.26 30.62 23.50
CA SER A 415 11.72 30.77 23.48
C SER A 415 12.46 29.45 23.40
N ILE A 416 13.60 29.46 22.72
CA ILE A 416 14.57 28.36 22.66
C ILE A 416 15.82 28.83 23.40
N THR A 417 16.39 28.00 24.27
CA THR A 417 17.58 28.33 25.07
C THR A 417 18.61 27.20 25.02
N ASN A 418 19.88 27.53 25.26
CA ASN A 418 20.98 26.56 25.23
C ASN A 418 21.04 25.75 23.92
N ALA A 419 20.61 26.35 22.81
CA ALA A 419 20.59 25.65 21.53
C ALA A 419 22.01 25.44 21.00
N THR A 420 22.22 24.29 20.36
CA THR A 420 23.42 23.92 19.64
C THR A 420 23.02 23.61 18.21
N PHE A 421 23.78 24.10 17.24
CA PHE A 421 23.61 23.76 15.83
C PHE A 421 24.90 23.12 15.32
N ASP A 422 24.86 21.81 15.08
CA ASP A 422 25.92 21.02 14.50
C ASP A 422 25.64 20.83 13.02
N TYR A 423 26.61 21.06 12.15
CA TYR A 423 26.46 20.79 10.72
C TYR A 423 27.70 20.13 10.14
N TRP A 424 27.49 19.30 9.10
CA TRP A 424 28.53 18.50 8.49
C TRP A 424 28.37 18.36 6.97
N GLY A 425 29.40 17.79 6.36
CA GLY A 425 29.61 17.76 4.91
C GLY A 425 31.01 18.29 4.57
N LEU A 426 31.14 19.03 3.47
CA LEU A 426 32.41 19.63 3.06
C LEU A 426 32.90 20.74 3.99
N VAL A 427 31.96 21.42 4.65
CA VAL A 427 32.22 22.33 5.76
C VAL A 427 31.49 21.75 6.96
N SER A 428 32.16 21.72 8.10
CA SER A 428 31.55 21.33 9.36
C SER A 428 31.82 22.40 10.41
N GLY A 429 30.90 22.52 11.35
CA GLY A 429 31.00 23.47 12.43
C GLY A 429 29.94 23.20 13.48
N THR A 430 30.15 23.85 14.64
CA THR A 430 29.20 23.81 15.75
C THR A 430 29.01 25.23 16.24
N LEU A 431 27.77 25.71 16.26
CA LEU A 431 27.37 26.91 16.99
C LEU A 431 26.82 26.48 18.34
N ASN A 432 27.31 27.08 19.42
CA ASN A 432 26.92 26.74 20.78
C ASN A 432 26.21 27.91 21.46
N SER A 433 25.35 27.60 22.43
CA SER A 433 24.69 28.59 23.29
C SER A 433 23.85 29.59 22.49
N LEU A 434 23.18 29.11 21.45
CA LEU A 434 22.18 29.87 20.71
C LEU A 434 20.91 30.02 21.55
N SER A 435 20.11 31.05 21.23
CA SER A 435 18.76 31.20 21.76
C SER A 435 17.79 31.66 20.67
N GLY A 436 16.55 31.19 20.71
CA GLY A 436 15.46 31.61 19.83
C GLY A 436 14.43 32.44 20.60
N GLU A 437 13.92 33.52 20.02
CA GLU A 437 12.73 34.24 20.52
C GLU A 437 11.62 34.13 19.48
N LEU A 438 10.44 33.63 19.86
CA LEU A 438 9.30 33.51 18.96
C LEU A 438 8.80 34.92 18.58
N ILE A 439 8.83 35.23 17.29
CA ILE A 439 8.42 36.53 16.76
C ILE A 439 7.13 36.46 15.92
N GLY A 440 6.68 35.26 15.56
CA GLY A 440 5.45 35.05 14.81
C GLY A 440 4.96 33.60 14.90
N THR A 441 3.64 33.46 14.97
CA THR A 441 2.93 32.19 14.81
C THR A 441 1.84 32.41 13.78
N GLU A 442 1.80 31.53 12.79
CA GLU A 442 0.73 31.42 11.81
C GLU A 442 0.11 30.04 11.93
N VAL A 443 -1.22 29.97 11.87
CA VAL A 443 -1.99 28.73 11.98
C VAL A 443 -2.84 28.62 10.74
N VAL A 444 -2.69 27.50 10.03
CA VAL A 444 -3.57 27.10 8.95
C VAL A 444 -4.57 26.12 9.56
N ASP A 445 -5.83 26.55 9.63
CA ASP A 445 -6.92 25.71 10.11
C ASP A 445 -7.49 24.87 8.96
N ALA A 446 -7.84 23.61 9.24
CA ALA A 446 -8.64 22.75 8.39
C ALA A 446 -9.97 22.42 9.08
N ASN A 447 -11.05 22.42 8.29
CA ASN A 447 -12.37 22.02 8.76
C ASN A 447 -12.66 20.56 8.36
N ILE A 448 -13.06 19.75 9.33
CA ILE A 448 -13.47 18.35 9.14
C ILE A 448 -14.81 18.14 9.85
N ASP A 449 -15.77 17.53 9.17
CA ASP A 449 -17.08 17.21 9.71
C ASP A 449 -17.40 15.73 9.49
N LEU A 450 -17.33 14.91 10.53
CA LEU A 450 -17.64 13.47 10.40
C LEU A 450 -19.14 13.18 10.57
N ASN A 451 -19.99 14.18 10.81
CA ASN A 451 -21.43 13.96 10.92
C ASN A 451 -22.09 13.39 9.64
N PRO A 452 -21.67 13.74 8.39
CA PRO A 452 -22.17 13.09 7.18
C PRO A 452 -21.92 11.57 7.17
N VAL A 453 -20.79 11.10 7.69
CA VAL A 453 -20.44 9.66 7.72
C VAL A 453 -21.44 8.88 8.56
N PHE A 454 -21.76 9.39 9.76
CA PHE A 454 -22.67 8.71 10.68
C PHE A 454 -24.15 9.00 10.42
N GLY A 455 -24.46 10.14 9.79
CA GLY A 455 -25.81 10.64 9.63
C GLY A 455 -26.53 10.83 10.96
N SER A 456 -27.86 10.62 10.97
CA SER A 456 -28.75 10.73 12.14
C SER A 456 -28.79 12.10 12.83
N SER A 457 -28.16 13.11 12.25
CA SER A 457 -28.12 14.48 12.74
C SER A 457 -29.19 15.36 12.09
N VAL A 458 -29.33 16.61 12.54
CA VAL A 458 -30.29 17.54 11.92
C VAL A 458 -29.77 18.01 10.56
N ARG A 459 -28.45 18.24 10.43
CA ARG A 459 -27.80 18.60 9.16
C ARG A 459 -27.72 17.41 8.20
N TYR A 460 -27.46 16.22 8.72
CA TYR A 460 -27.25 15.00 7.95
C TYR A 460 -28.19 13.88 8.46
N PRO A 461 -29.47 13.88 8.01
CA PRO A 461 -30.45 12.90 8.48
C PRO A 461 -30.14 11.46 8.04
N THR A 462 -29.40 11.30 6.95
CA THR A 462 -28.95 10.02 6.39
C THR A 462 -27.43 10.04 6.26
N PRO A 463 -26.74 8.93 6.59
CA PRO A 463 -25.31 8.82 6.35
C PRO A 463 -25.02 8.86 4.85
N VAL A 464 -23.87 9.42 4.47
CA VAL A 464 -23.34 9.32 3.10
C VAL A 464 -22.89 7.88 2.83
N HIS A 465 -23.00 7.43 1.59
CA HIS A 465 -22.43 6.16 1.18
C HIS A 465 -20.96 6.37 0.82
N PRO A 466 -20.00 5.60 1.38
CA PRO A 466 -18.60 5.65 0.93
C PRO A 466 -18.45 5.50 -0.58
N ARG A 467 -19.32 4.69 -1.22
CA ARG A 467 -19.41 4.60 -2.68
C ARG A 467 -19.58 5.96 -3.37
N ASP A 468 -20.39 6.84 -2.80
CA ASP A 468 -20.73 8.13 -3.41
C ASP A 468 -19.58 9.15 -3.28
N LEU A 469 -18.57 8.86 -2.45
CA LEU A 469 -17.38 9.69 -2.25
C LEU A 469 -16.32 9.47 -3.34
N LEU A 470 -16.38 8.32 -4.02
CA LEU A 470 -15.42 7.96 -5.06
C LEU A 470 -15.53 8.90 -6.28
N PRO A 471 -14.41 9.15 -6.99
CA PRO A 471 -14.45 9.78 -8.30
C PRO A 471 -15.06 8.84 -9.35
N GLU A 472 -15.25 9.38 -10.55
CA GLU A 472 -15.37 8.56 -11.75
C GLU A 472 -13.97 8.06 -12.13
N PHE A 473 -13.86 6.79 -12.54
CA PHE A 473 -12.59 6.21 -12.97
C PHE A 473 -12.58 6.07 -14.50
N ASP A 474 -11.40 6.12 -15.10
CA ASP A 474 -11.21 5.84 -16.52
C ASP A 474 -11.05 4.34 -16.83
N ASP A 475 -10.70 4.00 -18.07
CA ASP A 475 -10.49 2.62 -18.50
C ASP A 475 -9.22 1.98 -17.87
N TRP A 476 -8.35 2.77 -17.26
CA TRP A 476 -7.07 2.42 -16.62
C TRP A 476 -7.09 2.55 -15.09
N ASN A 477 -8.27 2.74 -14.50
CA ASN A 477 -8.49 2.92 -13.06
C ASN A 477 -7.89 4.23 -12.48
N GLY A 478 -7.55 5.19 -13.34
CA GLY A 478 -7.20 6.55 -12.94
C GLY A 478 -8.44 7.35 -12.56
N PRO A 479 -8.40 8.17 -11.49
CA PRO A 479 -9.51 9.05 -11.13
C PRO A 479 -9.62 10.20 -12.14
N LEU A 480 -10.84 10.52 -12.58
CA LEU A 480 -11.07 11.61 -13.51
C LEU A 480 -11.06 12.98 -12.80
N PRO A 481 -10.36 14.00 -13.35
CA PRO A 481 -10.34 15.34 -12.79
C PRO A 481 -11.75 15.93 -12.68
N GLY A 482 -12.03 16.62 -11.56
CA GLY A 482 -13.32 17.28 -11.35
C GLY A 482 -14.50 16.36 -11.04
N THR A 483 -14.24 15.07 -10.75
CA THR A 483 -15.29 14.07 -10.49
C THR A 483 -15.34 13.57 -9.05
N MET A 484 -14.47 14.03 -8.15
CA MET A 484 -14.48 13.61 -6.74
C MET A 484 -15.86 13.81 -6.11
N GLY A 485 -16.33 12.81 -5.36
CA GLY A 485 -17.70 12.78 -4.85
C GLY A 485 -18.74 12.56 -5.94
N HIS A 486 -18.46 11.67 -6.91
CA HIS A 486 -19.29 11.50 -8.12
C HIS A 486 -20.74 11.14 -7.79
N GLY A 487 -20.94 10.21 -6.84
CA GLY A 487 -22.29 9.81 -6.40
C GLY A 487 -23.07 10.93 -5.71
N LEU A 488 -22.41 12.03 -5.33
CA LEU A 488 -22.98 13.24 -4.75
C LEU A 488 -23.10 14.40 -5.76
N ASN A 489 -23.02 14.11 -7.06
CA ASN A 489 -22.96 15.09 -8.17
C ASN A 489 -21.63 15.87 -8.22
N ASN A 490 -20.51 15.14 -8.12
CA ASN A 490 -19.15 15.68 -8.11
C ASN A 490 -18.94 16.73 -7.00
N ASP A 491 -19.44 16.42 -5.79
CA ASP A 491 -19.29 17.30 -4.62
C ASP A 491 -17.88 17.14 -4.02
N PRO A 492 -16.97 18.12 -4.21
CA PRO A 492 -15.60 18.00 -3.72
C PRO A 492 -15.52 17.99 -2.20
N THR A 493 -16.57 18.43 -1.50
CA THR A 493 -16.61 18.40 -0.03
C THR A 493 -16.93 17.00 0.51
N LEU A 494 -17.16 16.02 -0.36
CA LEU A 494 -17.51 14.63 -0.01
C LEU A 494 -18.77 14.56 0.87
N GLY A 495 -19.81 15.33 0.51
CA GLY A 495 -21.06 15.40 1.27
C GLY A 495 -20.94 16.25 2.53
N GLY A 496 -19.97 17.17 2.56
CA GLY A 496 -19.67 18.05 3.68
C GLY A 496 -18.63 17.49 4.66
N ILE A 497 -17.96 16.37 4.38
CA ILE A 497 -16.90 15.82 5.24
C ILE A 497 -15.68 16.74 5.30
N LEU A 498 -15.33 17.31 4.15
CA LEU A 498 -14.23 18.27 3.98
C LEU A 498 -14.80 19.59 3.42
N PRO A 499 -15.43 20.44 4.26
CA PRO A 499 -16.23 21.58 3.80
C PRO A 499 -15.48 22.61 2.96
N ASP A 500 -14.16 22.69 3.11
CA ASP A 500 -13.32 23.67 2.42
C ASP A 500 -12.69 23.13 1.12
N MET A 501 -12.81 21.82 0.87
CA MET A 501 -12.15 21.18 -0.27
C MET A 501 -12.87 21.49 -1.58
N THR A 502 -12.09 21.85 -2.60
CA THR A 502 -12.54 22.08 -3.98
C THR A 502 -12.06 20.97 -4.92
N GLN A 503 -12.55 20.95 -6.16
CA GLN A 503 -12.04 20.00 -7.16
C GLN A 503 -10.57 20.32 -7.52
N ASP A 504 -10.20 21.60 -7.52
CA ASP A 504 -8.83 22.05 -7.77
C ASP A 504 -7.88 21.58 -6.64
N ASP A 505 -8.33 21.61 -5.38
CA ASP A 505 -7.54 21.07 -4.26
C ASP A 505 -7.33 19.56 -4.39
N TRP A 506 -8.34 18.81 -4.83
CA TRP A 506 -8.18 17.39 -5.14
C TRP A 506 -7.21 17.18 -6.31
N GLN A 507 -7.22 18.09 -7.29
CA GLN A 507 -6.28 18.02 -8.39
C GLN A 507 -4.85 18.23 -7.91
N LEU A 508 -4.60 19.28 -7.12
CA LEU A 508 -3.29 19.55 -6.51
C LEU A 508 -2.79 18.42 -5.58
N HIS A 509 -3.69 17.70 -4.91
CA HIS A 509 -3.31 16.68 -3.92
C HIS A 509 -3.17 15.27 -4.47
N LEU A 510 -3.98 14.90 -5.48
CA LEU A 510 -3.99 13.55 -6.05
C LEU A 510 -3.44 13.49 -7.46
N ASP A 511 -3.23 14.64 -8.09
CA ASP A 511 -2.86 14.79 -9.49
C ASP A 511 -3.66 13.87 -10.45
N PRO A 512 -5.02 13.91 -10.39
CA PRO A 512 -5.86 13.21 -11.34
C PRO A 512 -5.63 13.84 -12.72
N GLN A 513 -5.15 13.02 -13.64
CA GLN A 513 -4.86 13.40 -15.02
C GLN A 513 -6.05 13.15 -15.95
N PRO A 514 -6.22 13.90 -17.06
CA PRO A 514 -7.30 13.64 -18.00
C PRO A 514 -7.11 12.27 -18.66
N ALA A 515 -8.24 11.64 -18.99
CA ALA A 515 -8.23 10.27 -19.49
C ALA A 515 -9.28 9.99 -20.56
N GLY A 516 -9.10 8.85 -21.24
CA GLY A 516 -10.04 8.31 -22.22
C GLY A 516 -9.54 8.43 -23.65
N LEU A 517 -10.46 8.48 -24.62
CA LEU A 517 -10.11 8.51 -26.04
C LEU A 517 -10.01 9.94 -26.57
N PHE A 518 -8.87 10.26 -27.19
CA PHE A 518 -8.63 11.56 -27.81
C PHE A 518 -8.57 11.47 -29.34
N ILE A 519 -9.46 12.18 -30.03
CA ILE A 519 -9.37 12.38 -31.48
C ILE A 519 -8.65 13.69 -31.74
N VAL A 520 -7.49 13.63 -32.37
CA VAL A 520 -6.75 14.83 -32.77
C VAL A 520 -7.57 15.57 -33.84
N SER A 521 -7.98 16.80 -33.54
CA SER A 521 -8.77 17.64 -34.44
C SER A 521 -7.95 18.18 -35.62
N SER A 522 -8.56 18.29 -36.80
CA SER A 522 -7.86 18.85 -37.97
C SER A 522 -7.63 20.35 -37.83
N GLY A 523 -6.42 20.82 -38.09
CA GLY A 523 -6.03 22.22 -37.99
C GLY A 523 -4.60 22.45 -38.44
N THR A 524 -4.25 23.70 -38.70
CA THR A 524 -2.86 24.11 -38.97
C THR A 524 -2.50 25.21 -38.00
N ALA A 525 -1.28 25.16 -37.46
CA ALA A 525 -0.72 26.24 -36.65
C ALA A 525 0.57 26.80 -37.29
N THR A 526 0.80 28.08 -37.08
CA THR A 526 2.05 28.77 -37.33
C THR A 526 2.94 28.57 -36.11
N ILE A 527 4.14 28.00 -36.29
CA ILE A 527 5.07 27.77 -35.18
C ILE A 527 5.77 29.10 -34.83
N ASP A 528 5.13 29.93 -34.00
CA ASP A 528 5.60 31.24 -33.59
C ASP A 528 5.67 31.45 -32.06
N GLY A 529 5.28 30.44 -31.29
CA GLY A 529 5.27 30.47 -29.83
C GLY A 529 4.03 31.16 -29.25
N SER A 530 2.88 31.10 -29.93
CA SER A 530 1.64 31.75 -29.48
C SER A 530 0.44 30.82 -29.45
N ILE A 531 -0.24 30.74 -28.31
CA ILE A 531 -1.49 29.96 -28.19
C ILE A 531 -2.72 30.62 -28.84
N SER A 532 -2.57 31.77 -29.51
CA SER A 532 -3.72 32.60 -29.94
C SER A 532 -4.59 32.00 -31.05
N GLU A 533 -4.08 31.03 -31.80
CA GLU A 533 -4.82 30.34 -32.87
C GLU A 533 -5.43 29.00 -32.45
N TRP A 534 -5.12 28.53 -31.24
CA TRP A 534 -5.62 27.28 -30.70
C TRP A 534 -7.04 27.41 -30.18
N THR A 535 -7.80 26.32 -30.25
CA THR A 535 -9.23 26.27 -29.95
C THR A 535 -9.54 25.20 -28.91
N PRO A 536 -10.68 25.31 -28.19
CA PRO A 536 -11.06 24.29 -27.22
C PRO A 536 -11.21 22.87 -27.79
N SER A 537 -11.50 22.72 -29.08
CA SER A 537 -11.56 21.39 -29.73
C SER A 537 -10.19 20.74 -29.98
N GLN A 538 -9.10 21.47 -29.73
CA GLN A 538 -7.72 21.00 -29.84
C GLN A 538 -7.07 20.83 -28.47
N LEU A 539 -7.79 21.13 -27.38
CA LEU A 539 -7.30 20.98 -26.02
C LEU A 539 -7.15 19.49 -25.67
N VAL A 540 -6.01 19.12 -25.12
CA VAL A 540 -5.66 17.77 -24.68
C VAL A 540 -5.68 17.73 -23.16
N LEU A 541 -4.90 18.62 -22.53
CA LEU A 541 -4.72 18.75 -21.09
C LEU A 541 -5.05 20.19 -20.68
N ASP A 542 -5.71 20.33 -19.54
CA ASP A 542 -5.99 21.61 -18.85
C ASP A 542 -5.66 21.35 -17.38
N ASP A 543 -4.57 21.97 -16.93
CA ASP A 543 -3.94 21.64 -15.65
C ASP A 543 -4.11 22.76 -14.62
N VAL A 544 -3.80 22.50 -13.35
CA VAL A 544 -3.96 23.47 -12.25
C VAL A 544 -2.66 24.19 -11.92
N GLU A 545 -2.76 25.47 -11.55
CA GLU A 545 -1.58 26.26 -11.20
C GLU A 545 -0.91 25.73 -9.92
N GLY A 546 0.39 25.45 -9.97
CA GLY A 546 1.21 25.19 -8.79
C GLY A 546 1.25 23.73 -8.29
N ASP A 547 0.96 22.76 -9.14
CA ASP A 547 1.17 21.31 -8.90
C ASP A 547 2.57 20.80 -9.28
N THR A 548 3.47 21.67 -9.79
CA THR A 548 4.88 21.33 -10.04
C THR A 548 5.49 20.56 -8.87
N GLU A 549 6.17 19.45 -9.14
CA GLU A 549 6.56 18.47 -8.13
C GLU A 549 7.31 19.11 -6.94
N HIS A 550 6.69 19.05 -5.77
CA HIS A 550 7.27 18.97 -4.41
C HIS A 550 8.32 19.99 -3.94
N GLU A 551 8.64 21.07 -4.66
CA GLU A 551 9.65 22.03 -4.20
C GLU A 551 9.17 23.49 -4.18
N PRO A 552 9.48 24.27 -3.12
CA PRO A 552 9.25 25.72 -3.06
C PRO A 552 10.07 26.53 -4.08
N ASN A 553 10.84 25.87 -4.96
CA ASN A 553 11.84 26.46 -5.85
C ASN A 553 11.60 26.19 -7.34
N ALA A 554 10.41 25.76 -7.76
CA ALA A 554 10.09 25.65 -9.19
C ALA A 554 10.40 26.97 -9.91
N ALA A 555 11.26 26.90 -10.93
CA ALA A 555 11.54 28.03 -11.79
C ALA A 555 10.32 28.42 -12.64
N SER A 556 10.11 29.72 -12.80
CA SER A 556 9.06 30.24 -13.69
C SER A 556 9.18 29.65 -15.10
N GLY A 557 8.06 29.24 -15.70
CA GLY A 557 7.98 28.69 -17.05
C GLY A 557 8.09 27.17 -17.11
N MET A 558 7.93 26.47 -15.99
CA MET A 558 7.82 25.00 -15.94
C MET A 558 6.36 24.58 -15.76
N ASP A 559 5.63 25.28 -14.89
CA ASP A 559 4.19 25.11 -14.62
C ASP A 559 3.32 25.18 -15.89
N ILE A 560 2.78 24.04 -16.32
CA ILE A 560 2.01 23.81 -17.54
C ILE A 560 0.56 24.23 -17.26
N ASP A 561 0.01 25.10 -18.11
CA ASP A 561 -1.41 25.44 -18.10
C ASP A 561 -2.19 24.46 -18.98
N ARG A 562 -1.72 24.26 -20.22
CA ARG A 562 -2.47 23.48 -21.22
C ARG A 562 -1.59 22.83 -22.26
N LEU A 563 -2.01 21.65 -22.73
CA LEU A 563 -1.53 21.04 -23.97
C LEU A 563 -2.60 21.11 -25.05
N TYR A 564 -2.22 21.54 -26.25
CA TYR A 564 -3.07 21.50 -27.44
C TYR A 564 -2.44 20.63 -28.53
N MET A 565 -3.28 19.94 -29.30
CA MET A 565 -2.86 19.15 -30.46
C MET A 565 -3.81 19.30 -31.65
N SER A 566 -3.24 19.37 -32.85
CA SER A 566 -4.00 19.36 -34.10
C SER A 566 -3.21 18.73 -35.24
N TYR A 567 -3.85 18.41 -36.35
CA TYR A 567 -3.15 17.78 -37.48
C TYR A 567 -3.62 18.29 -38.84
N ASP A 568 -2.75 18.18 -39.83
CA ASP A 568 -3.09 18.27 -41.25
C ASP A 568 -2.58 17.05 -42.03
N ALA A 569 -2.56 17.13 -43.36
CA ALA A 569 -2.11 16.01 -44.19
C ALA A 569 -0.60 15.71 -44.10
N GLN A 570 0.19 16.60 -43.48
CA GLN A 570 1.65 16.53 -43.46
C GLN A 570 2.21 16.51 -42.04
N TYR A 571 1.59 17.21 -41.10
CA TYR A 571 2.12 17.48 -39.77
C TYR A 571 1.11 17.20 -38.66
N LEU A 572 1.64 16.73 -37.54
CA LEU A 572 1.06 16.91 -36.21
C LEU A 572 1.59 18.24 -35.66
N TYR A 573 0.71 19.06 -35.11
CA TYR A 573 1.02 20.32 -34.44
C TYR A 573 0.70 20.18 -32.96
N GLY A 574 1.44 20.86 -32.10
CA GLY A 574 1.03 21.06 -30.73
C GLY A 574 1.53 22.36 -30.13
N ALA A 575 0.93 22.75 -29.00
CA ALA A 575 1.32 23.89 -28.21
C ALA A 575 1.20 23.57 -26.72
N ILE A 576 2.21 23.98 -25.95
CA ILE A 576 2.26 23.91 -24.49
C ILE A 576 2.10 25.35 -24.01
N ALA A 577 1.03 25.64 -23.28
CA ALA A 577 0.82 26.88 -22.55
C ALA A 577 1.38 26.71 -21.14
N LEU A 578 1.92 27.79 -20.58
CA LEU A 578 2.49 27.81 -19.24
C LEU A 578 1.78 28.89 -18.41
N TYR A 579 1.54 28.62 -17.12
CA TYR A 579 1.05 29.63 -16.17
C TYR A 579 2.02 30.82 -16.09
N ASP A 580 3.30 30.49 -16.23
CA ASP A 580 4.41 31.38 -15.97
C ASP A 580 5.27 31.70 -17.21
N ASN A 581 6.09 32.74 -17.10
CA ASN A 581 6.93 33.16 -18.23
C ASN A 581 8.25 32.40 -18.27
N ILE A 582 8.68 32.03 -19.47
CA ILE A 582 10.01 31.46 -19.74
C ILE A 582 11.08 32.54 -19.51
N GLU A 583 12.01 32.27 -18.59
CA GLU A 583 13.12 33.17 -18.30
C GLU A 583 14.30 32.99 -19.26
N SER A 584 15.02 34.09 -19.54
CA SER A 584 16.15 34.03 -20.48
C SER A 584 17.43 33.39 -19.92
N ASN A 585 17.51 33.22 -18.60
CA ASN A 585 18.67 32.71 -17.84
C ASN A 585 18.58 31.22 -17.50
N ILE A 586 17.45 30.58 -17.80
CA ILE A 586 17.21 29.16 -17.52
C ILE A 586 17.12 28.43 -18.86
N ASN A 587 17.64 27.21 -18.88
CA ASN A 587 17.46 26.29 -19.99
C ASN A 587 16.31 25.36 -19.63
N TYR A 588 15.24 25.41 -20.40
CA TYR A 588 14.07 24.57 -20.19
C TYR A 588 14.12 23.38 -21.14
N THR A 589 13.57 22.27 -20.67
CA THR A 589 13.21 21.15 -21.52
C THR A 589 11.74 20.84 -21.32
N TYR A 590 11.03 20.64 -22.42
CA TYR A 590 9.67 20.11 -22.43
C TYR A 590 9.71 18.81 -23.23
N GLU A 591 9.20 17.73 -22.66
CA GLU A 591 9.22 16.39 -23.24
C GLU A 591 7.78 15.94 -23.45
N LEU A 592 7.37 15.80 -24.73
CA LEU A 592 6.11 15.17 -25.08
C LEU A 592 6.39 13.73 -25.47
N SER A 593 5.85 12.80 -24.70
CA SER A 593 5.97 11.37 -24.96
C SER A 593 4.62 10.82 -25.45
N LEU A 594 4.72 9.94 -26.45
CA LEU A 594 3.60 9.22 -27.03
C LEU A 594 3.92 7.74 -26.97
N SER A 595 3.33 7.02 -26.02
CA SER A 595 3.66 5.63 -25.68
C SER A 595 2.47 4.69 -25.86
N TYR A 596 2.64 3.37 -26.02
CA TYR A 596 1.51 2.44 -26.10
C TYR A 596 0.98 1.99 -24.72
N SER A 597 1.68 2.33 -23.64
CA SER A 597 1.29 2.27 -22.24
C SER A 597 1.11 3.67 -21.66
N ALA A 598 0.26 3.77 -20.66
CA ALA A 598 -0.03 5.01 -19.95
C ALA A 598 1.07 5.39 -18.95
N GLY A 599 1.82 4.42 -18.41
CA GLY A 599 2.78 4.62 -17.32
C GLY A 599 4.23 4.26 -17.64
N ASP A 600 4.54 3.98 -18.92
CA ASP A 600 5.93 3.82 -19.36
C ASP A 600 6.14 4.57 -20.67
N GLU A 601 6.88 5.68 -20.64
CA GLU A 601 7.19 6.48 -21.82
C GLU A 601 8.22 5.83 -22.76
N SER A 602 8.89 4.80 -22.27
CA SER A 602 10.07 4.17 -22.86
C SER A 602 9.80 2.82 -23.51
N GLU A 603 8.53 2.43 -23.66
CA GLU A 603 8.15 1.23 -24.39
C GLU A 603 8.65 1.21 -25.83
N LEU A 604 8.81 0.01 -26.40
CA LEU A 604 9.15 -0.13 -27.80
C LEU A 604 8.05 0.43 -28.71
N GLY A 605 8.43 1.34 -29.60
CA GLY A 605 7.50 2.01 -30.49
C GLY A 605 7.02 3.38 -30.01
N SER A 606 7.40 3.78 -28.80
CA SER A 606 7.16 5.11 -28.24
C SER A 606 7.87 6.19 -29.03
N ILE A 607 7.27 7.37 -29.06
CA ILE A 607 7.77 8.55 -29.74
C ILE A 607 7.95 9.62 -28.70
N ARG A 608 9.11 10.27 -28.74
CA ARG A 608 9.40 11.35 -27.83
C ARG A 608 9.83 12.60 -28.58
N LEU A 609 9.22 13.73 -28.26
CA LEU A 609 9.63 15.04 -28.71
C LEU A 609 10.25 15.82 -27.55
N VAL A 610 11.56 15.99 -27.59
CA VAL A 610 12.29 16.83 -26.62
C VAL A 610 12.44 18.23 -27.20
N ILE A 611 11.91 19.24 -26.52
CA ILE A 611 12.03 20.65 -26.89
C ILE A 611 12.90 21.37 -25.87
N SER A 612 14.07 21.82 -26.28
CA SER A 612 14.96 22.61 -25.44
C SER A 612 14.81 24.11 -25.75
N VAL A 613 14.56 24.93 -24.73
CA VAL A 613 14.48 26.38 -24.84
C VAL A 613 15.63 27.03 -24.09
N SER A 614 16.46 27.80 -24.80
CA SER A 614 17.60 28.52 -24.21
C SER A 614 17.72 29.91 -24.80
N GLY A 615 17.78 30.94 -23.93
CA GLY A 615 17.87 32.34 -24.36
C GLY A 615 16.70 32.79 -25.25
N GLY A 616 15.51 32.23 -25.05
CA GLY A 616 14.30 32.50 -25.83
C GLY A 616 14.28 31.87 -27.23
N THR A 617 15.19 30.93 -27.53
CA THR A 617 15.18 30.15 -28.78
C THR A 617 14.85 28.70 -28.45
N ALA A 618 13.85 28.13 -29.13
CA ALA A 618 13.51 26.72 -29.04
C ALA A 618 14.24 25.89 -30.10
N THR A 619 14.65 24.69 -29.73
CA THR A 619 15.11 23.64 -30.64
C THR A 619 14.42 22.33 -30.26
N SER A 620 14.15 21.47 -31.23
CA SER A 620 13.52 20.18 -30.94
C SER A 620 14.30 18.99 -31.48
N SER A 621 14.18 17.87 -30.77
CA SER A 621 14.71 16.57 -31.13
C SER A 621 13.58 15.55 -31.04
N LEU A 622 13.19 15.00 -32.19
CA LEU A 622 12.24 13.89 -32.25
C LEU A 622 12.99 12.56 -32.16
N GLN A 623 12.51 11.66 -31.33
CA GLN A 623 13.10 10.36 -31.06
C GLN A 623 12.04 9.28 -31.12
N TYR A 624 12.47 8.06 -31.40
CA TYR A 624 11.63 6.88 -31.47
C TYR A 624 12.34 5.76 -30.71
N MET A 625 11.63 5.09 -29.81
CA MET A 625 12.17 3.97 -29.07
C MET A 625 12.19 2.74 -29.99
N ASP A 626 13.39 2.25 -30.28
CA ASP A 626 13.64 1.11 -31.15
C ASP A 626 14.53 0.09 -30.44
N ASN A 627 14.66 -1.09 -31.03
CA ASN A 627 15.54 -2.14 -30.53
C ASN A 627 16.50 -2.65 -31.62
N PRO A 628 17.37 -1.79 -32.19
CA PRO A 628 18.29 -2.20 -33.26
C PRO A 628 19.43 -3.11 -32.77
N ASN A 629 19.75 -3.09 -31.47
CA ASN A 629 20.90 -3.75 -30.88
C ASN A 629 20.55 -4.88 -29.87
N GLY A 630 19.26 -5.22 -29.73
CA GLY A 630 18.78 -6.21 -28.76
C GLY A 630 18.35 -5.63 -27.41
N TYR A 631 18.57 -4.34 -27.16
CA TYR A 631 18.02 -3.58 -26.04
C TYR A 631 17.28 -2.32 -26.52
N PRO A 632 16.23 -1.84 -25.81
CA PRO A 632 15.55 -0.58 -26.11
C PRO A 632 16.52 0.62 -26.09
N GLU A 633 16.53 1.41 -27.17
CA GLU A 633 17.25 2.69 -27.23
C GLU A 633 16.50 3.75 -28.02
N TRP A 634 16.58 5.00 -27.55
CA TRP A 634 16.04 6.16 -28.25
C TRP A 634 16.86 6.48 -29.51
N VAL A 635 16.24 6.34 -30.67
CA VAL A 635 16.84 6.69 -31.97
C VAL A 635 16.31 8.04 -32.44
N THR A 636 17.19 9.01 -32.66
CA THR A 636 16.79 10.32 -33.19
C THR A 636 16.27 10.20 -34.63
N ILE A 637 15.08 10.75 -34.87
CA ILE A 637 14.45 10.85 -36.18
C ILE A 637 14.30 12.33 -36.59
N SER A 638 14.43 12.61 -37.89
CA SER A 638 14.51 14.00 -38.36
C SER A 638 13.15 14.63 -38.65
N GLY A 639 13.05 15.95 -38.42
CA GLY A 639 12.07 16.81 -39.08
C GLY A 639 11.13 17.58 -38.18
N SER A 640 11.29 17.51 -36.85
CA SER A 640 10.54 18.36 -35.92
C SER A 640 11.00 19.82 -35.99
N GLU A 641 10.09 20.74 -35.69
CA GLU A 641 10.36 22.16 -35.51
C GLU A 641 9.67 22.64 -34.24
N ALA A 642 10.27 23.60 -33.54
CA ALA A 642 9.67 24.23 -32.37
C ALA A 642 9.98 25.74 -32.32
N SER A 643 9.11 26.50 -31.65
CA SER A 643 9.30 27.92 -31.32
C SER A 643 8.82 28.17 -29.90
N ALA A 644 9.47 29.09 -29.19
CA ALA A 644 9.08 29.52 -27.85
C ALA A 644 8.65 30.99 -27.89
N GLY A 645 7.54 31.28 -27.21
CA GLY A 645 7.05 32.62 -26.92
C GLY A 645 7.44 33.04 -25.51
N LEU A 646 6.59 33.90 -24.92
CA LEU A 646 6.81 34.38 -23.55
C LEU A 646 6.42 33.31 -22.51
N ASN A 647 5.27 32.65 -22.71
CA ASN A 647 4.69 31.64 -21.80
C ASN A 647 4.06 30.49 -22.61
N ALA A 648 4.65 30.17 -23.76
CA ALA A 648 4.16 29.12 -24.63
C ALA A 648 5.27 28.53 -25.49
N VAL A 649 5.15 27.24 -25.81
CA VAL A 649 6.01 26.53 -26.74
C VAL A 649 5.15 25.87 -27.80
N GLU A 650 5.45 26.09 -29.07
CA GLU A 650 4.75 25.44 -30.19
C GLU A 650 5.68 24.53 -30.96
N PHE A 651 5.14 23.45 -31.50
CA PHE A 651 5.91 22.50 -32.29
C PHE A 651 5.11 21.90 -33.44
N ARG A 652 5.84 21.31 -34.39
CA ARG A 652 5.27 20.41 -35.39
C ARG A 652 6.17 19.21 -35.65
N ILE A 653 5.54 18.06 -35.91
CA ILE A 653 6.17 16.79 -36.24
C ILE A 653 5.66 16.33 -37.61
N PRO A 654 6.52 15.99 -38.58
CA PRO A 654 6.08 15.40 -39.84
C PRO A 654 5.45 14.03 -39.58
N LEU A 655 4.19 13.83 -39.96
CA LEU A 655 3.48 12.54 -39.78
C LEU A 655 4.19 11.39 -40.50
N ALA A 656 4.87 11.67 -41.62
CA ALA A 656 5.63 10.67 -42.35
C ALA A 656 6.90 10.18 -41.62
N SER A 657 7.35 10.91 -40.59
CA SER A 657 8.50 10.52 -39.75
C SER A 657 8.08 9.61 -38.60
N ILE A 658 6.79 9.45 -38.32
CA ILE A 658 6.25 8.69 -37.19
C ILE A 658 6.05 7.21 -37.58
N PRO A 659 6.85 6.27 -37.06
CA PRO A 659 6.66 4.84 -37.34
C PRO A 659 5.36 4.31 -36.72
N GLY A 660 4.65 3.46 -37.45
CA GLY A 660 3.40 2.85 -36.97
C GLY A 660 2.17 3.78 -36.93
N GLY A 661 2.31 5.08 -37.23
CA GLY A 661 1.23 6.05 -37.09
C GLY A 661 1.12 6.62 -35.68
N LEU A 662 0.02 7.24 -35.31
CA LEU A 662 -0.28 7.76 -33.95
C LEU A 662 -1.32 6.97 -33.13
N PRO A 663 -2.32 6.30 -33.74
CA PRO A 663 -3.39 5.66 -32.98
C PRO A 663 -2.87 4.67 -31.94
N GLY A 664 -3.59 4.58 -30.82
CA GLY A 664 -3.32 3.66 -29.72
C GLY A 664 -2.24 4.14 -28.75
N ARG A 665 -1.65 5.32 -28.95
CA ARG A 665 -0.66 5.87 -28.02
C ARG A 665 -1.26 6.82 -27.00
N PHE A 666 -0.86 6.70 -25.75
CA PHE A 666 -1.07 7.65 -24.67
C PHE A 666 -0.23 8.89 -24.87
N ILE A 667 -0.60 9.96 -24.17
CA ILE A 667 0.06 11.25 -24.24
C ILE A 667 0.58 11.55 -22.85
N SER A 668 1.86 11.86 -22.72
CA SER A 668 2.41 12.39 -21.48
C SER A 668 3.26 13.61 -21.77
N LEU A 669 3.32 14.52 -20.81
CA LEU A 669 4.04 15.78 -20.95
C LEU A 669 4.83 16.06 -19.68
N GLU A 670 6.12 16.29 -19.86
CA GLU A 670 7.02 16.67 -18.79
C GLU A 670 7.64 18.04 -19.07
N SER A 671 7.97 18.77 -18.02
CA SER A 671 8.78 19.99 -18.08
C SER A 671 9.87 19.96 -17.02
N TRP A 672 11.05 20.54 -17.29
CA TRP A 672 12.06 20.79 -16.25
C TRP A 672 13.03 21.91 -16.64
N GLY A 673 13.69 22.47 -15.64
CA GLY A 673 14.59 23.62 -15.77
C GLY A 673 16.02 23.33 -15.35
N TRP A 674 16.98 23.93 -16.03
CA TRP A 674 18.38 23.91 -15.65
C TRP A 674 19.01 25.30 -15.75
N ASN A 675 19.56 25.80 -14.65
CA ASN A 675 20.27 27.07 -14.63
C ASN A 675 21.76 26.86 -14.94
N PRO A 676 22.26 27.21 -16.14
CA PRO A 676 23.67 27.01 -16.49
C PRO A 676 24.64 27.85 -15.66
N SER A 677 24.17 28.92 -15.01
CA SER A 677 25.02 29.82 -14.22
C SER A 677 25.29 29.30 -12.81
N SER A 678 24.31 28.64 -12.18
CA SER A 678 24.46 27.98 -10.87
C SER A 678 24.72 26.48 -10.99
N SER A 679 24.48 25.88 -12.16
CA SER A 679 24.45 24.42 -12.36
C SER A 679 23.37 23.72 -11.53
N GLU A 680 22.33 24.45 -11.15
CA GLU A 680 21.16 23.93 -10.43
C GLU A 680 20.13 23.38 -11.41
N TRP A 681 19.56 22.24 -11.08
CA TRP A 681 18.36 21.69 -11.70
C TRP A 681 17.17 22.14 -10.87
N TYR A 682 16.09 22.48 -11.56
CA TYR A 682 14.80 22.74 -10.94
C TYR A 682 13.92 21.54 -11.25
N ASP A 683 13.24 21.07 -10.21
CA ASP A 683 12.26 20.01 -10.36
C ASP A 683 11.13 20.49 -11.26
N GLY A 684 10.58 19.51 -11.95
CA GLY A 684 9.73 19.72 -13.10
C GLY A 684 8.25 19.64 -12.76
N GLU A 685 7.51 19.34 -13.81
CA GLU A 685 6.13 18.92 -13.70
C GLU A 685 5.94 17.74 -14.63
N TRP A 686 5.15 16.78 -14.19
CA TRP A 686 4.93 15.54 -14.90
C TRP A 686 3.42 15.29 -15.04
N ASN A 687 2.93 15.35 -16.27
CA ASN A 687 1.56 15.08 -16.62
C ASN A 687 1.45 13.75 -17.37
N GLU A 688 1.30 12.64 -16.65
CA GLU A 688 1.02 11.31 -17.21
C GLU A 688 -0.45 11.17 -17.60
N THR A 689 -0.86 11.79 -18.71
CA THR A 689 -2.26 11.68 -19.12
C THR A 689 -2.63 10.25 -19.51
N HIS A 690 -3.84 9.84 -19.17
CA HIS A 690 -4.42 8.59 -19.64
C HIS A 690 -5.22 8.79 -20.94
N LEU A 691 -4.87 9.81 -21.73
CA LEU A 691 -5.52 10.09 -23.01
C LEU A 691 -4.89 9.26 -24.13
N LYS A 692 -5.62 8.23 -24.57
CA LYS A 692 -5.22 7.39 -25.71
C LYS A 692 -5.67 8.02 -27.02
N ILE A 693 -4.73 8.25 -27.94
CA ILE A 693 -5.02 8.77 -29.27
C ILE A 693 -5.84 7.75 -30.05
N GLU A 694 -7.11 8.06 -30.29
CA GLU A 694 -8.01 7.20 -31.08
C GLU A 694 -7.68 7.28 -32.58
N GLY A 695 -7.30 8.46 -33.05
CA GLY A 695 -6.87 8.68 -34.43
C GLY A 695 -6.87 10.14 -34.87
N LEU A 696 -6.56 10.33 -36.16
CA LEU A 696 -6.48 11.64 -36.82
C LEU A 696 -7.80 11.98 -37.52
N GLY A 697 -8.69 12.68 -36.83
CA GLY A 697 -10.03 13.09 -37.29
C GLY A 697 -11.07 11.97 -37.43
N THR A 698 -10.66 10.70 -37.35
CA THR A 698 -11.54 9.52 -37.25
C THR A 698 -10.88 8.43 -36.42
N SER A 699 -11.69 7.63 -35.72
CA SER A 699 -11.25 6.43 -35.01
C SER A 699 -10.39 5.51 -35.88
N SER A 700 -9.25 5.10 -35.35
CA SER A 700 -8.26 4.22 -35.98
C SER A 700 -7.72 3.18 -34.99
N LEU A 701 -8.52 2.80 -34.01
CA LEU A 701 -8.28 1.64 -33.16
C LEU A 701 -8.82 0.38 -33.83
N GLY A 702 -8.24 -0.76 -33.50
CA GLY A 702 -8.63 -2.07 -34.00
C GLY A 702 -8.60 -3.14 -32.93
N THR A 703 -8.88 -4.37 -33.35
CA THR A 703 -8.97 -5.54 -32.47
C THR A 703 -8.10 -6.68 -32.95
N ILE A 704 -7.64 -7.49 -32.00
CA ILE A 704 -6.95 -8.76 -32.26
C ILE A 704 -7.77 -9.88 -31.63
N SER A 705 -8.07 -10.94 -32.39
CA SER A 705 -8.86 -12.07 -31.88
C SER A 705 -8.31 -13.42 -32.34
N GLY A 706 -8.59 -14.44 -31.54
CA GLY A 706 -8.15 -15.81 -31.79
C GLY A 706 -8.78 -16.80 -30.81
N THR A 707 -8.23 -18.00 -30.76
CA THR A 707 -8.60 -19.04 -29.79
C THR A 707 -7.38 -19.49 -29.00
N VAL A 708 -7.51 -19.63 -27.68
CA VAL A 708 -6.54 -20.37 -26.86
C VAL A 708 -6.98 -21.82 -26.74
N SER A 709 -6.08 -22.77 -27.01
CA SER A 709 -6.27 -24.19 -26.72
C SER A 709 -5.28 -24.67 -25.67
N TYR A 710 -5.75 -25.47 -24.72
CA TYR A 710 -4.93 -26.06 -23.67
C TYR A 710 -5.51 -27.42 -23.27
N ASP A 711 -4.88 -28.51 -23.71
CA ASP A 711 -5.45 -29.86 -23.63
C ASP A 711 -5.55 -30.41 -22.18
N ASP A 712 -4.73 -29.90 -21.28
CA ASP A 712 -4.59 -30.35 -19.89
C ASP A 712 -4.96 -29.22 -18.91
N TYR A 713 -5.98 -28.44 -19.29
CA TYR A 713 -6.51 -27.34 -18.51
C TYR A 713 -7.00 -27.79 -17.13
N SER A 714 -6.50 -27.17 -16.07
CA SER A 714 -6.76 -27.51 -14.67
C SER A 714 -7.82 -26.65 -13.97
N GLY A 715 -8.32 -25.58 -14.62
CA GLY A 715 -9.34 -24.69 -14.05
C GLY A 715 -8.86 -23.26 -13.71
N ALA A 716 -7.57 -22.97 -13.87
CA ALA A 716 -7.01 -21.64 -13.68
C ALA A 716 -7.54 -20.61 -14.70
N PRO A 717 -7.54 -19.30 -14.43
CA PRO A 717 -7.72 -18.31 -15.50
C PRO A 717 -6.60 -18.41 -16.54
N ILE A 718 -6.94 -18.08 -17.79
CA ILE A 718 -5.96 -17.86 -18.85
C ILE A 718 -5.98 -16.37 -19.17
N PHE A 719 -4.82 -15.75 -19.04
CA PHE A 719 -4.60 -14.35 -19.35
C PHE A 719 -4.10 -14.23 -20.79
N VAL A 720 -4.62 -13.26 -21.53
CA VAL A 720 -4.19 -12.97 -22.90
C VAL A 720 -3.84 -11.50 -22.99
N GLN A 721 -2.64 -11.20 -23.46
CA GLN A 721 -2.09 -9.84 -23.45
C GLN A 721 -1.43 -9.53 -24.80
N ALA A 722 -1.59 -8.28 -25.24
CA ALA A 722 -0.81 -7.67 -26.32
C ALA A 722 0.22 -6.71 -25.70
N TYR A 723 1.47 -6.85 -26.09
CA TYR A 723 2.58 -6.10 -25.49
C TYR A 723 3.71 -5.83 -26.51
N THR A 724 4.55 -4.84 -26.23
CA THR A 724 5.61 -4.38 -27.14
C THR A 724 6.99 -4.94 -26.84
N ASP A 725 7.47 -4.89 -25.58
CA ASP A 725 8.77 -5.41 -25.18
C ASP A 725 8.73 -6.87 -24.71
N ILE A 726 9.61 -7.70 -25.27
CA ILE A 726 9.82 -9.08 -24.85
C ILE A 726 10.54 -9.21 -23.50
N TRP A 727 11.23 -8.16 -23.06
CA TRP A 727 11.98 -8.15 -21.81
C TRP A 727 11.13 -7.76 -20.62
N ASP A 728 10.06 -7.01 -20.85
CA ASP A 728 9.12 -6.57 -19.83
C ASP A 728 7.68 -6.62 -20.35
N PRO A 729 7.12 -7.81 -20.58
CA PRO A 729 5.77 -7.94 -21.15
C PRO A 729 4.66 -7.44 -20.22
N GLU A 730 4.97 -7.19 -18.93
CA GLU A 730 4.03 -6.68 -17.93
C GLU A 730 4.06 -5.16 -17.86
N GLY A 731 5.25 -4.55 -17.96
CA GLY A 731 5.41 -3.10 -18.10
C GLY A 731 4.91 -2.57 -19.46
N ASP A 732 5.06 -3.36 -20.53
CA ASP A 732 4.78 -2.93 -21.90
C ASP A 732 3.35 -3.29 -22.41
N LEU A 733 2.36 -3.25 -21.53
CA LEU A 733 1.01 -3.77 -21.81
C LEU A 733 0.16 -2.80 -22.64
N VAL A 734 -0.27 -3.24 -23.83
CA VAL A 734 -1.10 -2.44 -24.76
C VAL A 734 -2.60 -2.73 -24.63
N ALA A 735 -2.93 -4.01 -24.40
CA ALA A 735 -4.28 -4.49 -24.18
C ALA A 735 -4.24 -5.87 -23.51
N SER A 736 -5.20 -6.14 -22.62
CA SER A 736 -5.31 -7.42 -21.92
C SER A 736 -6.75 -7.92 -21.91
N THR A 737 -6.92 -9.22 -21.71
CA THR A 737 -8.19 -9.83 -21.37
C THR A 737 -7.94 -11.12 -20.60
N MET A 738 -8.94 -11.57 -19.86
CA MET A 738 -8.93 -12.84 -19.14
C MET A 738 -10.05 -13.74 -19.64
N ILE A 739 -9.75 -15.02 -19.86
CA ILE A 739 -10.74 -16.05 -20.15
C ILE A 739 -10.68 -17.14 -19.07
N THR A 740 -11.84 -17.63 -18.65
CA THR A 740 -11.95 -18.62 -17.55
C THR A 740 -11.86 -20.07 -18.02
N ALA A 741 -11.56 -20.30 -19.30
CA ALA A 741 -11.36 -21.61 -19.90
C ALA A 741 -10.76 -21.45 -21.31
N PRO A 742 -10.08 -22.48 -21.86
CA PRO A 742 -9.62 -22.47 -23.24
C PRO A 742 -10.78 -22.18 -24.20
N GLY A 743 -10.61 -21.18 -25.05
CA GLY A 743 -11.70 -20.65 -25.85
C GLY A 743 -11.32 -19.40 -26.65
N PRO A 744 -12.30 -18.76 -27.28
CA PRO A 744 -12.08 -17.52 -28.03
C PRO A 744 -11.73 -16.37 -27.09
N TYR A 745 -10.90 -15.44 -27.57
CA TYR A 745 -10.56 -14.19 -26.89
C TYR A 745 -10.60 -13.01 -27.87
N THR A 746 -10.66 -11.79 -27.35
CA THR A 746 -10.54 -10.55 -28.13
C THR A 746 -9.81 -9.50 -27.30
N LEU A 747 -8.83 -8.85 -27.92
CA LEU A 747 -8.13 -7.68 -27.40
C LEU A 747 -8.60 -6.46 -28.19
N GLU A 748 -9.00 -5.41 -27.48
CA GLU A 748 -9.58 -4.18 -28.05
C GLU A 748 -8.68 -2.96 -27.79
N GLY A 749 -8.99 -1.84 -28.44
CA GLY A 749 -8.29 -0.57 -28.19
C GLY A 749 -6.84 -0.50 -28.71
N ILE A 750 -6.44 -1.39 -29.64
CA ILE A 750 -5.07 -1.45 -30.18
C ILE A 750 -4.95 -0.52 -31.39
N GLY A 751 -3.91 0.30 -31.45
CA GLY A 751 -3.68 1.21 -32.57
C GLY A 751 -3.44 0.53 -33.92
N ILE A 752 -4.11 0.98 -34.99
CA ILE A 752 -3.78 0.50 -36.35
C ILE A 752 -2.37 0.96 -36.72
N GLY A 753 -1.53 -0.01 -37.08
CA GLY A 753 -0.10 0.16 -37.35
C GLY A 753 0.81 -0.38 -36.24
N TRP A 754 0.22 -0.75 -35.10
CA TRP A 754 0.92 -1.39 -33.99
C TRP A 754 1.57 -2.73 -34.41
N GLN A 755 2.75 -2.98 -33.87
CA GLN A 755 3.53 -4.19 -34.05
C GLN A 755 4.06 -4.61 -32.69
N GLY A 756 3.86 -5.87 -32.33
CA GLY A 756 4.26 -6.40 -31.03
C GLY A 756 3.96 -7.89 -30.96
N ARG A 757 3.61 -8.38 -29.77
CA ARG A 757 3.30 -9.79 -29.54
C ARG A 757 1.96 -9.94 -28.85
N VAL A 758 1.33 -11.10 -29.07
CA VAL A 758 0.25 -11.58 -28.22
C VAL A 758 0.75 -12.80 -27.47
N ARG A 759 0.62 -12.80 -26.15
CA ARG A 759 0.84 -13.97 -25.31
C ARG A 759 -0.45 -14.45 -24.69
N ALA A 760 -0.51 -15.76 -24.44
CA ALA A 760 -1.42 -16.34 -23.47
C ALA A 760 -0.59 -16.98 -22.38
N PHE A 761 -1.00 -16.82 -21.13
CA PHE A 761 -0.37 -17.49 -20.00
C PHE A 761 -1.37 -17.87 -18.91
N THR A 762 -0.98 -18.83 -18.08
CA THR A 762 -1.76 -19.30 -16.94
C THR A 762 -0.81 -19.77 -15.85
N PRO A 763 -1.09 -19.53 -14.56
CA PRO A 763 -0.35 -20.14 -13.47
C PRO A 763 -0.39 -21.67 -13.58
N LEU A 764 0.75 -22.32 -13.36
CA LEU A 764 0.88 -23.78 -13.51
C LEU A 764 0.03 -24.55 -12.49
N PHE A 765 -0.14 -24.01 -11.28
CA PHE A 765 -0.82 -24.67 -10.15
C PHE A 765 -2.21 -24.12 -9.81
N GLY A 766 -2.78 -23.31 -10.70
CA GLY A 766 -3.94 -22.48 -10.34
C GLY A 766 -3.50 -21.12 -9.83
N PHE A 767 -4.46 -20.20 -9.77
CA PHE A 767 -4.20 -18.85 -9.33
C PHE A 767 -4.20 -18.78 -7.80
N ASN A 768 -3.16 -18.19 -7.23
CA ASN A 768 -3.03 -17.94 -5.79
C ASN A 768 -2.57 -16.50 -5.59
N VAL A 769 -3.43 -15.67 -4.98
CA VAL A 769 -3.14 -14.25 -4.70
C VAL A 769 -1.93 -14.04 -3.78
N PHE A 770 -1.52 -15.07 -3.05
CA PHE A 770 -0.38 -15.03 -2.14
C PHE A 770 0.91 -15.57 -2.77
N ASP A 771 0.84 -16.04 -4.02
CA ASP A 771 1.96 -16.62 -4.76
C ASP A 771 1.85 -16.24 -6.25
N LEU A 772 1.88 -14.92 -6.51
CA LEU A 772 1.78 -14.36 -7.86
C LEU A 772 3.03 -14.67 -8.72
N ASP A 773 4.13 -15.07 -8.07
CA ASP A 773 5.42 -15.37 -8.70
C ASP A 773 5.57 -16.86 -9.05
N ALA A 774 4.51 -17.67 -8.91
CA ALA A 774 4.53 -19.07 -9.31
C ALA A 774 4.77 -19.21 -10.83
N LEU A 775 5.42 -20.30 -11.24
CA LEU A 775 5.68 -20.57 -12.65
C LEU A 775 4.39 -20.51 -13.47
N THR A 776 4.45 -19.81 -14.59
CA THR A 776 3.37 -19.75 -15.56
C THR A 776 3.69 -20.66 -16.73
N ILE A 777 2.64 -21.23 -17.33
CA ILE A 777 2.74 -21.77 -18.68
C ILE A 777 2.38 -20.62 -19.60
N GLU A 778 3.27 -20.29 -20.52
CA GLU A 778 3.04 -19.24 -21.50
C GLU A 778 3.30 -19.69 -22.94
N VAL A 779 2.71 -18.95 -23.87
CA VAL A 779 3.02 -19.02 -25.29
C VAL A 779 2.83 -17.64 -25.89
N SER A 780 3.78 -17.20 -26.72
CA SER A 780 3.72 -15.89 -27.38
C SER A 780 3.84 -16.01 -28.91
N THR A 781 3.29 -15.03 -29.64
CA THR A 781 3.45 -14.92 -31.09
C THR A 781 3.50 -13.47 -31.55
N SER A 782 4.36 -13.17 -32.54
CA SER A 782 4.47 -11.83 -33.11
C SER A 782 3.31 -11.51 -34.04
N VAL A 783 2.78 -10.29 -33.92
CA VAL A 783 1.63 -9.82 -34.70
C VAL A 783 1.85 -8.39 -35.21
N ALA A 784 1.12 -8.04 -36.26
CA ALA A 784 1.10 -6.67 -36.80
C ALA A 784 -0.34 -6.29 -37.18
N LEU A 785 -0.91 -5.30 -36.51
CA LEU A 785 -2.27 -4.85 -36.73
C LEU A 785 -2.30 -3.82 -37.88
N THR A 786 -2.39 -4.30 -39.11
CA THR A 786 -2.36 -3.43 -40.31
C THR A 786 -3.72 -2.91 -40.78
N GLY A 787 -4.80 -3.30 -40.09
CA GLY A 787 -6.18 -2.87 -40.36
C GLY A 787 -7.01 -2.93 -39.09
N ALA A 788 -8.31 -2.64 -39.18
CA ALA A 788 -9.19 -2.55 -38.00
C ALA A 788 -9.40 -3.88 -37.25
N GLU A 789 -9.14 -5.03 -37.89
CA GLU A 789 -9.29 -6.35 -37.27
C GLU A 789 -8.14 -7.27 -37.72
N LEU A 790 -7.56 -8.00 -36.78
CA LEU A 790 -6.66 -9.13 -37.01
C LEU A 790 -7.24 -10.38 -36.34
N ASN A 791 -7.82 -11.26 -37.16
CA ASN A 791 -8.47 -12.49 -36.69
C ASN A 791 -7.58 -13.72 -36.90
N GLY A 792 -7.71 -14.73 -36.04
CA GLY A 792 -7.04 -16.03 -36.18
C GLY A 792 -5.64 -16.07 -35.56
N VAL A 793 -5.39 -15.27 -34.53
CA VAL A 793 -4.18 -15.35 -33.70
C VAL A 793 -4.37 -16.46 -32.67
N ASP A 794 -4.31 -17.70 -33.12
CA ASP A 794 -4.55 -18.86 -32.26
C ASP A 794 -3.31 -19.20 -31.43
N LEU A 795 -3.51 -19.46 -30.14
CA LEU A 795 -2.45 -19.72 -29.15
C LEU A 795 -2.64 -21.13 -28.55
N VAL A 796 -1.57 -21.89 -28.42
CA VAL A 796 -1.60 -23.27 -27.93
C VAL A 796 -0.71 -23.39 -26.71
N LEU A 797 -1.34 -23.41 -25.52
CA LEU A 797 -0.63 -23.68 -24.26
C LEU A 797 -0.35 -25.18 -24.16
N GLY A 798 0.82 -25.53 -23.65
CA GLY A 798 1.22 -26.92 -23.41
C GLY A 798 1.75 -27.10 -22.00
N HIS A 799 1.51 -28.26 -21.38
CA HIS A 799 2.16 -28.57 -20.11
C HIS A 799 3.68 -28.61 -20.23
N PRO A 800 4.40 -28.36 -19.12
CA PRO A 800 5.83 -28.59 -19.05
C PRO A 800 6.18 -29.99 -19.56
N THR A 801 7.20 -30.08 -20.40
CA THR A 801 7.60 -31.36 -20.97
C THR A 801 8.15 -32.27 -19.85
N THR A 802 7.58 -33.46 -19.68
CA THR A 802 8.09 -34.40 -18.67
C THR A 802 9.46 -34.95 -19.05
N LEU A 803 10.45 -34.83 -18.16
CA LEU A 803 11.78 -35.41 -18.35
C LEU A 803 11.81 -36.88 -17.90
N PRO A 804 12.04 -37.83 -18.81
CA PRO A 804 12.26 -39.22 -18.44
C PRO A 804 13.63 -39.41 -17.77
N GLU A 805 13.66 -40.13 -16.64
CA GLU A 805 14.89 -40.45 -15.94
C GLU A 805 15.92 -41.14 -16.86
N GLY A 806 17.13 -40.56 -16.92
CA GLY A 806 18.30 -41.06 -17.64
C GLY A 806 18.33 -40.75 -19.15
N ALA A 807 17.27 -40.17 -19.72
CA ALA A 807 17.19 -39.87 -21.15
C ALA A 807 17.48 -38.39 -21.45
N TRP A 808 18.14 -38.15 -22.58
CA TRP A 808 18.37 -36.79 -23.10
C TRP A 808 17.15 -36.32 -23.88
N VAL A 809 16.59 -35.19 -23.48
CA VAL A 809 15.53 -34.47 -24.19
C VAL A 809 16.17 -33.32 -24.95
N GLN A 810 15.73 -33.07 -26.19
CA GLN A 810 16.19 -31.93 -26.99
C GLN A 810 15.20 -30.78 -26.81
N GLY A 811 15.72 -29.58 -26.58
CA GLY A 811 14.95 -28.33 -26.51
C GLY A 811 15.51 -27.27 -27.47
N TYR A 812 14.79 -26.17 -27.62
CA TYR A 812 15.17 -25.05 -28.50
C TYR A 812 14.68 -23.73 -27.92
N ILE A 813 15.61 -22.86 -27.55
CA ILE A 813 15.27 -21.50 -27.12
C ILE A 813 15.12 -20.64 -28.37
N ASP A 814 13.95 -20.02 -28.58
CA ASP A 814 13.76 -19.05 -29.66
C ASP A 814 14.53 -17.76 -29.30
N PRO A 815 15.49 -17.31 -30.12
CA PRO A 815 16.23 -16.08 -29.85
C PRO A 815 15.36 -14.82 -29.81
N ASN A 816 14.12 -14.91 -30.32
CA ASN A 816 13.17 -13.80 -30.33
C ASN A 816 12.12 -13.93 -29.23
N SER A 817 12.18 -14.96 -28.37
CA SER A 817 11.31 -15.10 -27.21
C SER A 817 12.19 -15.14 -25.96
N TYR A 818 11.74 -14.53 -24.87
CA TYR A 818 12.40 -14.68 -23.58
C TYR A 818 11.82 -15.84 -22.76
N ASP A 819 10.86 -16.55 -23.37
CA ASP A 819 10.11 -17.66 -22.79
C ASP A 819 11.07 -18.73 -22.24
N GLU A 820 10.93 -19.00 -20.94
CA GLU A 820 11.61 -20.09 -20.27
C GLU A 820 11.01 -21.43 -20.72
N GLU A 821 11.84 -22.34 -21.23
CA GLU A 821 11.36 -23.70 -21.52
C GLU A 821 11.28 -24.50 -20.22
N LEU A 822 10.05 -24.69 -19.73
CA LEU A 822 9.77 -25.43 -18.50
C LEU A 822 9.65 -26.95 -18.73
N TYR A 823 10.29 -27.69 -17.82
CA TYR A 823 10.26 -29.14 -17.77
C TYR A 823 9.86 -29.63 -16.38
N ALA A 824 9.17 -30.76 -16.32
CA ALA A 824 8.76 -31.39 -15.06
C ALA A 824 9.39 -32.78 -14.88
N PHE A 825 9.71 -33.17 -13.64
CA PHE A 825 10.18 -34.52 -13.34
C PHE A 825 9.79 -34.99 -11.93
N GLU A 826 9.64 -36.29 -11.75
CA GLU A 826 9.33 -36.91 -10.46
C GLU A 826 10.59 -37.22 -9.65
N ALA A 827 10.63 -36.77 -8.40
CA ALA A 827 11.73 -37.01 -7.48
C ALA A 827 11.27 -37.71 -6.18
N GLN A 828 12.14 -38.53 -5.58
CA GLN A 828 11.86 -39.16 -4.29
C GLN A 828 12.83 -38.67 -3.22
N LYS A 829 12.28 -38.37 -2.04
CA LYS A 829 13.00 -37.89 -0.86
C LYS A 829 14.26 -38.70 -0.57
N GLY A 830 15.36 -37.98 -0.32
CA GLY A 830 16.66 -38.53 0.09
C GLY A 830 17.51 -39.09 -1.06
N ASN A 831 17.00 -39.12 -2.29
CA ASN A 831 17.82 -39.43 -3.46
C ASN A 831 18.66 -38.25 -3.89
N VAL A 832 19.80 -38.54 -4.48
CA VAL A 832 20.62 -37.55 -5.21
C VAL A 832 20.32 -37.67 -6.71
N TYR A 833 20.01 -36.54 -7.31
CA TYR A 833 19.72 -36.38 -8.73
C TYR A 833 20.78 -35.48 -9.37
N ALA A 834 21.22 -35.86 -10.57
CA ALA A 834 22.08 -35.06 -11.43
C ALA A 834 21.25 -34.49 -12.58
N LEU A 835 21.22 -33.16 -12.69
CA LEU A 835 20.68 -32.45 -13.86
C LEU A 835 21.86 -32.03 -14.73
N ASP A 836 21.80 -32.34 -16.02
CA ASP A 836 22.82 -31.96 -17.00
C ASP A 836 22.19 -31.19 -18.16
N LEU A 837 22.74 -30.02 -18.48
CA LEU A 837 22.39 -29.24 -19.66
C LEU A 837 23.57 -29.16 -20.64
N VAL A 838 23.34 -29.60 -21.88
CA VAL A 838 24.30 -29.53 -22.98
C VAL A 838 23.86 -28.47 -23.98
N ARG A 839 24.60 -27.38 -24.01
CA ARG A 839 24.48 -26.24 -24.93
C ARG A 839 24.80 -26.67 -26.36
N GLY A 840 23.78 -26.91 -27.18
CA GLY A 840 23.95 -27.30 -28.58
C GLY A 840 24.40 -26.10 -29.41
N THR A 841 23.43 -25.41 -30.03
CA THR A 841 23.70 -24.12 -30.69
C THR A 841 23.41 -22.92 -29.79
N SER A 842 22.64 -23.09 -28.70
CA SER A 842 22.47 -22.04 -27.69
C SER A 842 23.68 -22.00 -26.75
N GLN A 843 24.58 -21.05 -26.99
CA GLN A 843 25.87 -20.97 -26.28
C GLN A 843 25.73 -20.44 -24.84
N TYR A 844 24.62 -19.76 -24.54
CA TYR A 844 24.39 -19.12 -23.25
C TYR A 844 23.22 -19.73 -22.47
N ALA A 845 22.60 -20.81 -22.97
CA ALA A 845 21.59 -21.55 -22.23
C ALA A 845 22.06 -21.92 -20.82
N TYR A 846 21.22 -21.62 -19.84
CA TYR A 846 21.38 -21.99 -18.45
C TYR A 846 20.14 -22.73 -17.95
N MET A 847 20.25 -23.39 -16.81
CA MET A 847 19.12 -24.04 -16.15
C MET A 847 18.97 -23.59 -14.71
N THR A 848 17.73 -23.57 -14.26
CA THR A 848 17.34 -23.32 -12.87
C THR A 848 16.46 -24.47 -12.40
N LEU A 849 16.78 -25.02 -11.23
CA LEU A 849 15.97 -26.03 -10.55
C LEU A 849 15.04 -25.33 -9.58
N TYR A 850 13.75 -25.59 -9.73
CA TYR A 850 12.68 -25.05 -8.89
C TYR A 850 12.10 -26.12 -7.97
N GLY A 851 11.49 -25.66 -6.88
CA GLY A 851 10.76 -26.45 -5.90
C GLY A 851 9.51 -27.12 -6.47
N ARG A 852 8.70 -27.71 -5.58
CA ARG A 852 7.41 -28.32 -5.95
C ARG A 852 6.31 -27.29 -6.18
N ASP A 853 6.51 -26.09 -5.62
CA ASP A 853 5.77 -24.84 -5.85
C ASP A 853 6.07 -24.20 -7.19
N GLY A 854 7.11 -24.65 -7.90
CA GLY A 854 7.59 -24.00 -9.11
C GLY A 854 8.24 -22.63 -8.86
N HIS A 855 7.92 -21.93 -7.79
CA HIS A 855 8.50 -20.63 -7.47
C HIS A 855 9.90 -20.73 -6.83
N THR A 856 10.07 -21.54 -5.77
CA THR A 856 11.32 -21.53 -4.99
C THR A 856 12.51 -21.99 -5.83
N GLU A 857 13.43 -21.09 -6.15
CA GLU A 857 14.73 -21.45 -6.74
C GLU A 857 15.53 -22.29 -5.74
N LEU A 858 15.69 -23.57 -6.02
CA LEU A 858 16.51 -24.47 -5.22
C LEU A 858 17.98 -24.37 -5.61
N GLU A 859 18.26 -24.26 -6.92
CA GLU A 859 19.62 -24.11 -7.44
C GLU A 859 19.63 -23.57 -8.89
N GLY A 860 20.33 -22.46 -9.14
CA GLY A 860 20.54 -21.89 -10.49
C GLY A 860 21.97 -22.02 -11.01
N MET A 861 22.13 -22.35 -12.30
CA MET A 861 23.44 -22.48 -12.97
C MET A 861 23.65 -21.47 -14.09
N TYR A 862 23.95 -20.21 -13.73
CA TYR A 862 24.22 -19.14 -14.70
C TYR A 862 25.32 -19.45 -15.73
N TRP A 863 25.22 -18.82 -16.92
CA TRP A 863 25.97 -19.09 -18.16
C TRP A 863 27.50 -19.26 -18.06
N GLY A 864 28.15 -18.78 -16.99
CA GLY A 864 29.59 -18.91 -16.74
C GLY A 864 30.04 -20.20 -16.04
N ARG A 865 29.11 -21.05 -15.59
CA ARG A 865 29.41 -22.28 -14.82
C ARG A 865 29.18 -23.56 -15.61
N TRP A 866 29.76 -24.65 -15.11
CA TRP A 866 29.44 -26.00 -15.57
C TRP A 866 27.94 -26.23 -15.37
N GLN A 867 27.27 -26.66 -16.43
CA GLN A 867 25.82 -26.81 -16.46
C GLN A 867 25.41 -28.16 -15.90
N HIS A 868 25.69 -28.33 -14.60
CA HIS A 868 25.47 -29.55 -13.85
C HIS A 868 25.02 -29.19 -12.43
N ILE A 869 23.91 -29.79 -11.97
CA ILE A 869 23.37 -29.64 -10.62
C ILE A 869 23.32 -31.03 -9.98
N ASP A 870 23.95 -31.20 -8.82
CA ASP A 870 23.85 -32.38 -7.96
C ASP A 870 22.96 -32.03 -6.76
N TRP A 871 21.70 -32.45 -6.81
CA TRP A 871 20.68 -32.04 -5.84
C TRP A 871 20.14 -33.23 -5.06
N THR A 872 20.06 -33.08 -3.73
CA THR A 872 19.42 -34.09 -2.86
C THR A 872 17.97 -33.69 -2.63
N CYS A 873 17.06 -34.53 -3.11
CA CYS A 873 15.63 -34.29 -3.04
C CYS A 873 15.14 -34.22 -1.57
N PRO A 874 14.64 -33.06 -1.09
CA PRO A 874 14.25 -32.88 0.30
C PRO A 874 12.90 -33.56 0.60
N GLU A 875 11.97 -33.58 -0.35
CA GLU A 875 10.64 -34.19 -0.22
C GLU A 875 10.21 -34.89 -1.53
N THR A 876 9.35 -35.90 -1.45
CA THR A 876 8.90 -36.62 -2.68
C THR A 876 7.84 -35.80 -3.40
N GLY A 877 7.96 -35.65 -4.72
CA GLY A 877 6.97 -34.95 -5.56
C GLY A 877 7.51 -34.60 -6.94
N THR A 878 6.74 -33.81 -7.68
CA THR A 878 7.10 -33.23 -8.97
C THR A 878 7.92 -31.96 -8.76
N TYR A 879 9.05 -31.84 -9.45
CA TYR A 879 9.95 -30.68 -9.45
C TYR A 879 10.11 -30.15 -10.87
N TYR A 880 10.54 -28.89 -11.01
CA TYR A 880 10.62 -28.21 -12.29
C TYR A 880 12.04 -27.76 -12.63
N VAL A 881 12.34 -27.78 -13.92
CA VAL A 881 13.59 -27.24 -14.46
C VAL A 881 13.22 -26.24 -15.53
N GLY A 882 13.59 -24.99 -15.32
CA GLY A 882 13.54 -23.96 -16.35
C GLY A 882 14.85 -23.93 -17.12
N VAL A 883 14.76 -23.80 -18.44
CA VAL A 883 15.91 -23.60 -19.32
C VAL A 883 15.69 -22.33 -20.14
N SER A 884 16.60 -21.37 -19.93
CA SER A 884 16.52 -20.02 -20.51
C SER A 884 17.87 -19.62 -21.08
N ASP A 885 17.90 -18.58 -21.91
CA ASP A 885 19.13 -18.02 -22.48
C ASP A 885 19.54 -16.75 -21.73
N PHE A 886 20.84 -16.45 -21.70
CA PHE A 886 21.31 -15.31 -20.92
C PHE A 886 20.83 -13.96 -21.50
N TYR A 887 20.14 -13.16 -20.68
CA TYR A 887 19.46 -11.93 -21.11
C TYR A 887 20.32 -10.91 -21.86
N TYR A 888 21.61 -10.76 -21.53
CA TYR A 888 22.46 -9.79 -22.25
C TYR A 888 22.88 -10.25 -23.66
N GLN A 889 22.74 -11.53 -24.01
CA GLN A 889 23.15 -12.07 -25.31
C GLN A 889 22.21 -13.20 -25.76
N PRO A 890 20.92 -12.91 -26.03
CA PRO A 890 20.00 -13.92 -26.55
C PRO A 890 20.52 -14.40 -27.90
N GLY A 891 21.06 -15.62 -27.92
CA GLY A 891 21.49 -16.28 -29.14
C GLY A 891 20.44 -17.27 -29.65
N GLY A 892 19.61 -17.74 -28.73
CA GLY A 892 18.70 -18.86 -28.92
C GLY A 892 19.45 -20.11 -29.40
N GLY A 893 18.70 -21.14 -29.75
CA GLY A 893 19.26 -22.35 -30.34
C GLY A 893 18.95 -23.62 -29.56
N THR A 894 19.46 -24.71 -30.09
CA THR A 894 19.22 -26.06 -29.58
C THR A 894 20.06 -26.36 -28.34
N TYR A 895 19.52 -27.17 -27.45
CA TYR A 895 20.24 -27.76 -26.31
C TYR A 895 19.73 -29.19 -26.03
N GLN A 896 20.37 -29.87 -25.08
CA GLN A 896 19.87 -31.13 -24.53
C GLN A 896 19.85 -31.09 -23.01
N LEU A 897 18.76 -31.54 -22.40
CA LEU A 897 18.59 -31.62 -20.95
C LEU A 897 18.44 -33.09 -20.53
N ARG A 898 18.99 -33.46 -19.37
CA ARG A 898 18.83 -34.78 -18.79
C ARG A 898 18.77 -34.70 -17.27
N ILE A 899 17.90 -35.52 -16.68
CA ILE A 899 17.86 -35.82 -15.25
C ILE A 899 18.20 -37.28 -15.00
N ALA A 900 19.08 -37.59 -14.04
CA ALA A 900 19.43 -38.97 -13.69
C ALA A 900 19.71 -39.13 -12.18
N ARG A 901 19.26 -40.24 -11.57
CA ARG A 901 19.62 -40.56 -10.18
C ARG A 901 21.09 -40.97 -10.09
N GLN A 902 21.85 -40.45 -9.13
CA GLN A 902 23.31 -40.67 -9.07
C GLN A 902 23.69 -42.16 -8.91
N ASP A 903 22.88 -42.94 -8.18
CA ASP A 903 23.05 -44.40 -8.02
C ASP A 903 22.80 -45.21 -9.32
N SER A 904 22.16 -44.60 -10.31
CA SER A 904 21.87 -45.20 -11.62
C SER A 904 22.91 -44.81 -12.69
N MET A 905 23.82 -43.89 -12.38
CA MET A 905 24.88 -43.49 -13.30
C MET A 905 25.93 -44.61 -13.39
N PRO A 906 26.33 -45.03 -14.62
CA PRO A 906 27.39 -46.02 -14.77
C PRO A 906 28.66 -45.54 -14.06
N SER A 907 29.19 -46.36 -13.15
CA SER A 907 30.48 -46.13 -12.48
C SER A 907 31.59 -46.00 -13.53
N GLY A 908 31.90 -44.78 -13.95
CA GLY A 908 32.78 -44.52 -15.09
C GLY A 908 32.84 -43.08 -15.57
N TYR A 909 31.94 -42.20 -15.13
CA TYR A 909 32.11 -40.76 -15.27
C TYR A 909 32.74 -40.18 -14.01
N GLU A 910 34.04 -40.43 -13.83
CA GLU A 910 34.92 -39.45 -13.20
C GLU A 910 35.29 -38.46 -14.32
N VAL A 911 34.97 -37.18 -14.14
CA VAL A 911 35.53 -36.07 -14.94
C VAL A 911 36.42 -35.25 -14.04
#